data_AF-A0A838SI57-F1
#
_entry.id   AF-A0A838SI57-F1
#
_cell.length_a   1.000
_cell.length_b   1.000
_cell.length_c   1.000
_cell.angle_alpha   90.00
_cell.angle_beta   90.00
_cell.angle_gamma   90.00
#
_symmetry.space_group_name_H-M   'P 1'
#
loop_
_entity.id
_entity.type
_entity.pdbx_description
1 polymer ?
#
loop_
_entity_poly.entity_id
_entity_poly.type
_entity_poly.pdbx_seq_one_letter_code
_entity_poly.pdbx_strand_id
1 'polypeptide(L)'
;RVVEGHPPPIGDAIINGAPGLLLIVEKQPWGNTLDVTQKVEAVLDSMRPGLAEVEIDSTIFRPATFIEMSLKNLQQAMLLGSVLVIMVLVAFLFEWRTAVISLVTIPLSLMAAAVVLHFRGGTINTMVLAGLVIALGEIVDDAIIDVENIMRRLRLNQKSPNPSPAFQIVLQASLEVRSAVVFASLIVCLVFLPVFFLPGLSGAFFRPLALSYVLAIMASLLVALTVTPALSLTLLPQAPMRRQEAPLARILKTGYRSLLPHLVNRPRWSVAMLIGTLSMTLMALPLLGEEFLPNFMERDFLMHWVGKPGTSLEAMQRSTLRVSQELRAIPGVRNFGSHIGRAEVADEVVGPNFAELWISLDPNIEYAATVRKIQEVVDGYPGLYRDVLTYLRERIKEVLTGTSAAIVVRIYGPDLQILREKAQQVHASLKDIDGLIDLKVESQVLVPHVQIRLRPDVAANLGLSPGQVRSAVATLLQGFKAGEVYQDQEIYTVAVWGEAHLRTDVQALRHLPLETPGGTLVPLGDIADIAIMPTPNEIKREAASRRIDVTANVAGRDLGSVAREIESRVKQISFDRGYHPEILGEYAARQESQNRLYALAGLSLIGILVLLHVDFGNVRLVIMVALTLPFALIGGVVAVFMSGGVLSLGSLVGFVTVLGIAARNGIMLI
;
A
#
# COMPACT_ATOMS: atom_id res chain seq x y z
N ARG A 1 45.24 10.55 -29.90
CA ARG A 1 44.14 11.06 -30.75
C ARG A 1 43.12 11.73 -29.83
N VAL A 2 42.67 12.95 -30.13
CA VAL A 2 41.55 13.56 -29.40
C VAL A 2 40.27 13.16 -30.12
N VAL A 3 39.30 12.62 -29.39
CA VAL A 3 37.98 12.25 -29.90
C VAL A 3 36.93 12.73 -28.91
N GLU A 4 35.80 13.18 -29.43
CA GLU A 4 34.60 13.40 -28.62
C GLU A 4 33.94 12.06 -28.34
N GLY A 5 33.41 11.89 -27.13
CA GLY A 5 32.80 10.65 -26.69
C GLY A 5 32.20 10.80 -25.31
N HIS A 6 31.78 9.68 -24.73
CA HIS A 6 31.16 9.63 -23.40
C HIS A 6 31.89 8.63 -22.49
N PRO A 7 31.79 8.79 -21.16
CA PRO A 7 32.25 7.75 -20.23
C PRO A 7 31.48 6.43 -20.46
N PRO A 8 31.98 5.29 -19.95
CA PRO A 8 31.22 4.03 -20.00
C PRO A 8 29.81 4.25 -19.43
N PRO A 9 28.75 3.93 -20.17
CA PRO A 9 27.40 4.08 -19.67
C PRO A 9 27.18 3.14 -18.49
N ILE A 10 26.67 3.71 -17.40
CA ILE A 10 26.25 2.97 -16.20
C ILE A 10 24.76 2.59 -16.25
N GLY A 11 24.07 3.08 -17.28
CA GLY A 11 22.69 2.79 -17.61
C GLY A 11 22.32 3.34 -18.99
N ASP A 12 21.11 3.01 -19.45
CA ASP A 12 20.51 3.47 -20.70
C ASP A 12 18.98 3.49 -20.58
N ALA A 13 18.25 4.03 -21.55
CA ALA A 13 16.80 4.03 -21.53
C ALA A 13 16.17 3.71 -22.90
N ILE A 14 15.02 3.02 -22.85
CA ILE A 14 14.22 2.67 -24.03
C ILE A 14 12.83 3.24 -23.85
N ILE A 15 12.43 4.12 -24.78
CA ILE A 15 11.14 4.77 -24.80
C ILE A 15 10.39 4.32 -26.04
N ASN A 16 9.21 3.75 -25.85
CA ASN A 16 8.30 3.40 -26.93
C ASN A 16 8.93 2.56 -28.07
N GLY A 17 9.88 1.68 -27.75
CA GLY A 17 10.55 0.81 -28.73
C GLY A 17 11.71 1.46 -29.48
N ALA A 18 12.22 2.60 -29.00
CA ALA A 18 13.42 3.27 -29.49
C ALA A 18 14.32 3.69 -28.32
N PRO A 19 15.63 3.92 -28.54
CA PRO A 19 16.47 4.61 -27.56
C PRO A 19 15.89 6.00 -27.24
N GLY A 20 15.89 6.38 -25.97
CA GLY A 20 15.35 7.68 -25.55
C GLY A 20 15.90 8.10 -24.19
N LEU A 21 15.49 9.27 -23.72
CA LEU A 21 15.85 9.78 -22.40
C LEU A 21 14.67 9.59 -21.45
N LEU A 22 14.91 8.96 -20.31
CA LEU A 22 13.92 8.87 -19.23
C LEU A 22 14.33 9.81 -18.10
N LEU A 23 13.48 10.80 -17.80
CA LEU A 23 13.65 11.69 -16.66
C LEU A 23 12.82 11.16 -15.48
N ILE A 24 13.50 10.68 -14.45
CA ILE A 24 12.85 10.27 -13.20
C ILE A 24 12.76 11.48 -12.29
N VAL A 25 11.56 11.81 -11.83
CA VAL A 25 11.31 12.92 -10.91
C VAL A 25 10.88 12.39 -9.56
N GLU A 26 11.76 12.53 -8.58
CA GLU A 26 11.48 12.16 -7.20
C GLU A 26 10.92 13.35 -6.42
N LYS A 27 9.86 13.08 -5.65
CA LYS A 27 9.35 14.04 -4.67
C LYS A 27 10.09 13.85 -3.34
N GLN A 28 10.27 14.94 -2.61
CA GLN A 28 10.65 14.86 -1.19
C GLN A 28 9.61 14.02 -0.41
N PRO A 29 9.99 13.35 0.70
CA PRO A 29 9.09 12.45 1.42
C PRO A 29 7.73 13.07 1.78
N TRP A 30 7.72 14.34 2.18
CA TRP A 30 6.53 15.13 2.53
C TRP A 30 5.90 15.91 1.36
N GLY A 31 6.47 15.83 0.15
CA GLY A 31 5.94 16.48 -1.03
C GLY A 31 4.59 15.89 -1.45
N ASN A 32 3.65 16.75 -1.83
CA ASN A 32 2.35 16.35 -2.37
C ASN A 32 2.51 15.92 -3.84
N THR A 33 2.19 14.67 -4.15
CA THR A 33 2.36 14.10 -5.49
C THR A 33 1.58 14.85 -6.57
N LEU A 34 0.35 15.31 -6.29
CA LEU A 34 -0.46 16.05 -7.26
C LEU A 34 0.16 17.42 -7.57
N ASP A 35 0.53 18.17 -6.53
CA ASP A 35 1.14 19.50 -6.68
C ASP A 35 2.49 19.44 -7.39
N VAL A 36 3.34 18.48 -7.02
CA VAL A 36 4.64 18.26 -7.69
C VAL A 36 4.42 17.91 -9.16
N THR A 37 3.50 16.99 -9.46
CA THR A 37 3.20 16.59 -10.85
C THR A 37 2.74 17.79 -11.69
N GLN A 38 1.77 18.57 -11.17
CA GLN A 38 1.26 19.75 -11.88
C GLN A 38 2.34 20.80 -12.14
N LYS A 39 3.23 21.04 -11.17
CA LYS A 39 4.34 21.98 -11.33
C LYS A 39 5.37 21.49 -12.35
N VAL A 40 5.68 20.20 -12.34
CA VAL A 40 6.60 19.59 -13.31
C VAL A 40 6.01 19.67 -14.71
N GLU A 41 4.74 19.29 -14.90
CA GLU A 41 4.03 19.40 -16.18
C GLU A 41 4.00 20.84 -16.70
N ALA A 42 3.69 21.80 -15.83
CA ALA A 42 3.69 23.23 -16.19
C ALA A 42 5.07 23.73 -16.62
N VAL A 43 6.15 23.29 -15.94
CA VAL A 43 7.52 23.63 -16.34
C VAL A 43 7.87 23.00 -17.69
N LEU A 44 7.57 21.72 -17.89
CA LEU A 44 7.81 21.04 -19.18
C LEU A 44 7.06 21.73 -20.32
N ASP A 45 5.79 22.09 -20.10
CA ASP A 45 4.97 22.82 -21.08
C ASP A 45 5.58 24.20 -21.40
N SER A 46 6.10 24.91 -20.39
CA SER A 46 6.77 26.20 -20.60
C SER A 46 8.08 26.09 -21.39
N MET A 47 8.75 24.93 -21.33
CA MET A 47 10.00 24.66 -22.05
C MET A 47 9.78 24.12 -23.47
N ARG A 48 8.56 23.67 -23.81
CA ARG A 48 8.23 23.12 -25.13
C ARG A 48 8.69 23.97 -26.32
N PRO A 49 8.55 25.31 -26.33
CA PRO A 49 9.03 26.12 -27.47
C PRO A 49 10.53 26.00 -27.71
N GLY A 50 11.33 25.80 -26.65
CA GLY A 50 12.79 25.61 -26.74
C GLY A 50 13.21 24.16 -27.00
N LEU A 51 12.29 23.20 -26.89
CA LEU A 51 12.51 21.77 -27.07
C LEU A 51 11.72 21.23 -28.28
N ALA A 52 11.53 22.04 -29.33
CA ALA A 52 10.68 21.71 -30.47
C ALA A 52 11.11 20.44 -31.24
N GLU A 53 12.39 20.04 -31.13
CA GLU A 53 12.94 18.83 -31.75
C GLU A 53 12.83 17.58 -30.85
N VAL A 54 12.30 17.73 -29.63
CA VAL A 54 12.18 16.65 -28.64
C VAL A 54 10.70 16.35 -28.37
N GLU A 55 10.31 15.09 -28.58
CA GLU A 55 9.00 14.60 -28.17
C GLU A 55 9.02 14.25 -26.67
N ILE A 56 8.17 14.90 -25.89
CA ILE A 56 8.08 14.69 -24.44
C ILE A 56 6.77 13.98 -24.12
N ASP A 57 6.86 12.75 -23.62
CA ASP A 57 5.73 12.00 -23.07
C ASP A 57 5.77 12.00 -21.54
N SER A 58 5.05 12.93 -20.91
CA SER A 58 4.93 13.03 -19.45
C SER A 58 3.97 12.00 -18.85
N THR A 59 3.37 11.14 -19.67
CA THR A 59 2.38 10.14 -19.22
C THR A 59 3.01 8.78 -18.90
N ILE A 60 4.28 8.59 -19.24
CA ILE A 60 5.05 7.40 -18.84
C ILE A 60 5.18 7.45 -17.32
N PHE A 61 4.44 6.58 -16.65
CA PHE A 61 4.41 6.47 -15.20
C PHE A 61 4.08 7.79 -14.47
N ARG A 62 2.78 8.08 -14.35
CA ARG A 62 2.27 9.28 -13.66
C ARG A 62 1.41 8.90 -12.45
N PRO A 63 1.98 8.75 -11.24
CA PRO A 63 1.24 8.36 -10.03
C PRO A 63 0.05 9.25 -9.67
N ALA A 64 0.09 10.54 -10.04
CA ALA A 64 -1.02 11.48 -9.89
C ALA A 64 -2.32 10.97 -10.53
N THR A 65 -2.23 10.22 -11.64
CA THR A 65 -3.38 9.68 -12.35
C THR A 65 -4.20 8.72 -11.48
N PHE A 66 -3.53 7.84 -10.71
CA PHE A 66 -4.21 6.94 -9.79
C PHE A 66 -4.86 7.70 -8.62
N ILE A 67 -4.22 8.76 -8.13
CA ILE A 67 -4.76 9.61 -7.07
C ILE A 67 -6.02 10.33 -7.57
N GLU A 68 -5.96 10.98 -8.74
CA GLU A 68 -7.10 11.67 -9.36
C GLU A 68 -8.28 10.71 -9.58
N MET A 69 -8.01 9.51 -10.10
CA MET A 69 -9.03 8.46 -10.30
C MET A 69 -9.65 8.02 -8.97
N SER A 70 -8.82 7.79 -7.94
CA SER A 70 -9.29 7.37 -6.62
C SER A 70 -10.13 8.45 -5.94
N LEU A 71 -9.72 9.73 -6.05
CA LEU A 71 -10.49 10.86 -5.54
C LEU A 71 -11.84 10.98 -6.27
N LYS A 72 -11.87 10.85 -7.59
CA LYS A 72 -13.10 10.87 -8.38
C LYS A 72 -14.04 9.73 -7.99
N ASN A 73 -13.51 8.51 -7.83
CA ASN A 73 -14.30 7.36 -7.40
C ASN A 73 -14.89 7.56 -6.00
N LEU A 74 -14.10 8.07 -5.05
CA LEU A 74 -14.57 8.36 -3.68
C LEU A 74 -15.59 9.50 -3.66
N GLN A 75 -15.40 10.55 -4.48
CA GLN A 75 -16.38 11.63 -4.63
C GLN A 75 -17.72 11.10 -5.18
N GLN A 76 -17.67 10.24 -6.21
CA GLN A 76 -18.87 9.60 -6.76
C GLN A 76 -19.54 8.69 -5.73
N ALA A 77 -18.77 7.89 -5.00
CA ALA A 77 -19.29 7.03 -3.94
C ALA A 77 -19.94 7.84 -2.81
N MET A 78 -19.30 8.94 -2.39
CA MET A 78 -19.84 9.86 -1.39
C MET A 78 -21.15 10.51 -1.87
N LEU A 79 -21.22 10.95 -3.14
CA LEU A 79 -22.43 11.51 -3.72
C LEU A 79 -23.56 10.48 -3.79
N LEU A 80 -23.28 9.28 -4.30
CA LEU A 80 -24.23 8.17 -4.36
C LEU A 80 -24.72 7.77 -2.98
N GLY A 81 -23.81 7.63 -2.01
CA GLY A 81 -24.14 7.36 -0.62
C GLY A 81 -25.02 8.46 -0.01
N SER A 82 -24.69 9.73 -0.26
CA SER A 82 -25.51 10.86 0.21
C SER A 82 -26.91 10.85 -0.40
N VAL A 83 -27.03 10.59 -1.70
CA VAL A 83 -28.32 10.49 -2.39
C VAL A 83 -29.13 9.31 -1.86
N LEU A 84 -28.49 8.15 -1.64
CA LEU A 84 -29.15 6.97 -1.07
C LEU A 84 -29.67 7.25 0.35
N VAL A 85 -28.87 7.88 1.19
CA VAL A 85 -29.27 8.35 2.52
C VAL A 85 -30.49 9.27 2.44
N ILE A 86 -30.48 10.26 1.54
CA ILE A 86 -31.62 11.17 1.34
C ILE A 86 -32.86 10.40 0.89
N MET A 87 -32.73 9.46 -0.04
CA MET A 87 -33.85 8.64 -0.50
C MET A 87 -34.45 7.83 0.64
N VAL A 88 -33.62 7.22 1.49
CA VAL A 88 -34.06 6.48 2.68
C VAL A 88 -34.75 7.43 3.68
N LEU A 89 -34.16 8.59 3.98
CA LEU A 89 -34.74 9.60 4.87
C LEU A 89 -36.14 10.03 4.40
N VAL A 90 -36.29 10.36 3.12
CA VAL A 90 -37.59 10.77 2.55
C VAL A 90 -38.60 9.62 2.60
N ALA A 91 -38.16 8.39 2.29
CA ALA A 91 -39.00 7.20 2.30
C ALA A 91 -39.52 6.83 3.70
N PHE A 92 -38.73 7.07 4.75
CA PHE A 92 -39.10 6.72 6.14
C PHE A 92 -39.76 7.88 6.91
N LEU A 93 -39.34 9.12 6.71
CA LEU A 93 -39.83 10.26 7.48
C LEU A 93 -41.10 10.87 6.86
N PHE A 94 -41.25 10.83 5.53
CA PHE A 94 -42.38 11.39 4.78
C PHE A 94 -42.76 12.85 5.17
N GLU A 95 -41.79 13.58 5.75
CA GLU A 95 -41.90 14.96 6.19
C GLU A 95 -40.64 15.71 5.77
N TRP A 96 -40.80 16.74 4.94
CA TRP A 96 -39.67 17.43 4.34
C TRP A 96 -38.87 18.23 5.38
N ARG A 97 -39.51 18.70 6.46
CA ARG A 97 -38.84 19.49 7.51
C ARG A 97 -37.80 18.66 8.27
N THR A 98 -38.16 17.43 8.65
CA THR A 98 -37.23 16.52 9.34
C THR A 98 -36.11 16.08 8.40
N ALA A 99 -36.45 15.77 7.14
CA ALA A 99 -35.45 15.46 6.12
C ALA A 99 -34.47 16.62 5.88
N VAL A 100 -34.94 17.88 5.86
CA VAL A 100 -34.07 19.07 5.70
C VAL A 100 -33.14 19.24 6.91
N ILE A 101 -33.62 19.02 8.13
CA ILE A 101 -32.77 19.09 9.33
C ILE A 101 -31.63 18.07 9.21
N SER A 102 -31.95 16.80 8.94
CA SER A 102 -30.96 15.75 8.74
C SER A 102 -30.03 16.02 7.55
N LEU A 103 -30.53 16.62 6.47
CA LEU A 103 -29.74 16.95 5.29
C LEU A 103 -28.73 18.08 5.56
N VAL A 104 -29.03 19.02 6.45
CA VAL A 104 -28.12 20.11 6.82
C VAL A 104 -27.07 19.65 7.83
N THR A 105 -27.42 18.74 8.74
CA THR A 105 -26.50 18.26 9.78
C THR A 105 -25.34 17.45 9.19
N ILE A 106 -25.59 16.60 8.20
CA ILE A 106 -24.58 15.77 7.54
C ILE A 106 -23.39 16.59 6.99
N PRO A 107 -23.56 17.54 6.05
CA PRO A 107 -22.46 18.31 5.50
C PRO A 107 -21.80 19.18 6.56
N LEU A 108 -22.56 19.69 7.54
CA LEU A 108 -21.99 20.49 8.63
C LEU A 108 -21.01 19.68 9.48
N SER A 109 -21.37 18.45 9.85
CA SER A 109 -20.50 17.54 10.61
C SER A 109 -19.25 17.15 9.83
N LEU A 110 -19.40 16.81 8.54
CA LEU A 110 -18.27 16.47 7.67
C LEU A 110 -17.33 17.67 7.44
N MET A 111 -17.88 18.87 7.22
CA MET A 111 -17.08 20.09 7.08
C MET A 111 -16.35 20.44 8.37
N ALA A 112 -17.01 20.34 9.53
CA ALA A 112 -16.37 20.58 10.81
C ALA A 112 -15.21 19.61 11.05
N ALA A 113 -15.37 18.33 10.73
CA ALA A 113 -14.30 17.34 10.81
C ALA A 113 -13.14 17.66 9.84
N ALA A 114 -13.44 18.05 8.60
CA ALA A 114 -12.44 18.44 7.61
C ALA A 114 -11.65 19.69 8.04
N VAL A 115 -12.31 20.68 8.64
CA VAL A 115 -11.68 21.89 9.17
C VAL A 115 -10.73 21.55 10.32
N VAL A 116 -11.15 20.69 11.26
CA VAL A 116 -10.27 20.24 12.35
C VAL A 116 -9.07 19.46 11.81
N LEU A 117 -9.27 18.63 10.80
CA LEU A 117 -8.18 17.90 10.15
C LEU A 117 -7.18 18.85 9.49
N HIS A 118 -7.68 19.88 8.78
CA HIS A 118 -6.85 20.90 8.14
C HIS A 118 -6.01 21.67 9.17
N PHE A 119 -6.60 22.10 10.29
CA PHE A 119 -5.86 22.79 11.35
C PHE A 119 -4.82 21.93 12.05
N ARG A 120 -4.96 20.60 12.02
CA ARG A 120 -3.93 19.66 12.50
C ARG A 120 -2.82 19.37 11.49
N GLY A 121 -2.85 20.00 10.31
CA GLY A 121 -1.91 19.73 9.23
C GLY A 121 -2.13 18.37 8.55
N GLY A 122 -3.31 17.76 8.74
CA GLY A 122 -3.67 16.53 8.04
C GLY A 122 -3.89 16.78 6.55
N THR A 123 -3.51 15.81 5.71
CA THR A 123 -3.75 15.86 4.26
C THR A 123 -5.04 15.14 3.90
N ILE A 124 -5.74 15.61 2.88
CA ILE A 124 -6.87 14.88 2.30
C ILE A 124 -6.31 13.83 1.35
N ASN A 125 -6.41 12.57 1.75
CA ASN A 125 -6.04 11.42 0.94
C ASN A 125 -7.23 10.45 0.83
N THR A 126 -7.04 9.38 0.06
CA THR A 126 -8.08 8.37 -0.20
C THR A 126 -8.58 7.71 1.09
N MET A 127 -7.70 7.46 2.06
CA MET A 127 -8.04 6.83 3.34
C MET A 127 -8.82 7.78 4.26
N VAL A 128 -8.49 9.07 4.26
CA VAL A 128 -9.26 10.12 4.96
C VAL A 128 -10.66 10.25 4.37
N LEU A 129 -10.78 10.32 3.05
CA LEU A 129 -12.09 10.39 2.39
C LEU A 129 -12.90 9.12 2.65
N ALA A 130 -12.27 7.94 2.60
CA ALA A 130 -12.92 6.69 2.95
C ALA A 130 -13.48 6.71 4.38
N GLY A 131 -12.71 7.21 5.36
CA GLY A 131 -13.20 7.35 6.74
C GLY A 131 -14.39 8.31 6.86
N LEU A 132 -14.38 9.45 6.16
CA LEU A 132 -15.53 10.35 6.10
C LEU A 132 -16.76 9.72 5.43
N VAL A 133 -16.56 8.94 4.36
CA VAL A 133 -17.63 8.22 3.66
C VAL A 133 -18.24 7.13 4.52
N ILE A 134 -17.42 6.37 5.27
CA ILE A 134 -17.92 5.36 6.21
C ILE A 134 -18.70 6.04 7.34
N ALA A 135 -18.22 7.18 7.84
CA ALA A 135 -18.90 7.96 8.88
C ALA A 135 -20.26 8.51 8.41
N LEU A 136 -20.47 8.73 7.10
CA LEU A 136 -21.71 9.28 6.56
C LEU A 136 -22.96 8.56 7.06
N GLY A 137 -22.98 7.23 7.02
CA GLY A 137 -24.14 6.46 7.50
C GLY A 137 -24.41 6.68 8.98
N GLU A 138 -23.36 6.87 9.77
CA GLU A 138 -23.45 6.99 11.20
C GLU A 138 -23.90 8.40 11.66
N ILE A 139 -23.39 9.43 10.99
CA ILE A 139 -23.72 10.85 11.24
C ILE A 139 -25.22 11.10 11.05
N VAL A 140 -25.82 10.42 10.07
CA VAL A 140 -27.23 10.56 9.75
C VAL A 140 -28.09 10.08 10.92
N ASP A 141 -27.72 8.96 11.53
CA ASP A 141 -28.48 8.35 12.61
C ASP A 141 -28.59 9.26 13.83
N ASP A 142 -27.53 10.00 14.18
CA ASP A 142 -27.56 10.95 15.31
C ASP A 142 -28.64 12.02 15.13
N ALA A 143 -28.73 12.56 13.91
CA ALA A 143 -29.73 13.56 13.58
C ALA A 143 -31.14 12.97 13.52
N ILE A 144 -31.31 11.76 12.95
CA ILE A 144 -32.63 11.13 12.85
C ILE A 144 -33.22 10.87 14.24
N ILE A 145 -32.44 10.25 15.13
CA ILE A 145 -32.90 9.82 16.45
C ILE A 145 -33.44 10.99 17.25
N ASP A 146 -32.69 12.09 17.30
CA ASP A 146 -33.07 13.28 18.06
C ASP A 146 -34.29 13.98 17.43
N VAL A 147 -34.28 14.18 16.11
CA VAL A 147 -35.40 14.81 15.38
C VAL A 147 -36.68 13.99 15.50
N GLU A 148 -36.62 12.66 15.42
CA GLU A 148 -37.79 11.79 15.58
C GLU A 148 -38.32 11.84 17.01
N ASN A 149 -37.45 11.84 18.03
CA ASN A 149 -37.90 11.97 19.42
C ASN A 149 -38.55 13.34 19.68
N ILE A 150 -37.94 14.42 19.20
CA ILE A 150 -38.49 15.78 19.31
C ILE A 150 -39.85 15.87 18.60
N MET A 151 -39.95 15.36 17.37
CA MET A 151 -41.21 15.33 16.60
C MET A 151 -42.29 14.52 17.34
N ARG A 152 -41.93 13.35 17.86
CA ARG A 152 -42.84 12.50 18.66
C ARG A 152 -43.37 13.24 19.88
N ARG A 153 -42.50 13.90 20.65
CA ARG A 153 -42.86 14.67 21.86
C ARG A 153 -43.69 15.91 21.53
N LEU A 154 -43.38 16.63 20.44
CA LEU A 154 -44.19 17.75 19.96
C LEU A 154 -45.60 17.31 19.55
N ARG A 155 -45.74 16.18 18.86
CA ARG A 155 -47.04 15.59 18.50
C ARG A 155 -47.87 15.20 19.72
N LEU A 156 -47.23 14.66 20.77
CA LEU A 156 -47.90 14.36 22.03
C LEU A 156 -48.34 15.63 22.76
N ASN A 157 -47.49 16.66 22.77
CA ASN A 157 -47.82 17.96 23.39
C ASN A 157 -48.98 18.68 22.68
N GLN A 158 -49.04 18.62 21.35
CA GLN A 158 -50.17 19.19 20.58
C GLN A 158 -51.52 18.49 20.86
N LYS A 159 -51.50 17.22 21.30
CA LYS A 159 -52.69 16.46 21.72
C LYS A 159 -53.03 16.63 23.20
N SER A 160 -52.16 17.29 23.97
CA SER A 160 -52.36 17.53 25.40
C SER A 160 -53.43 18.61 25.61
N PRO A 161 -54.29 18.51 26.64
CA PRO A 161 -55.24 19.57 27.02
C PRO A 161 -54.55 20.89 27.38
N ASN A 162 -53.32 20.82 27.91
CA ASN A 162 -52.49 21.96 28.30
C ASN A 162 -51.12 21.87 27.60
N PRO A 163 -50.98 22.44 26.38
CA PRO A 163 -49.72 22.39 25.65
C PRO A 163 -48.65 23.29 26.29
N SER A 164 -47.48 22.73 26.57
CA SER A 164 -46.32 23.49 27.05
C SER A 164 -45.61 24.24 25.90
N PRO A 165 -44.80 25.28 26.19
CA PRO A 165 -44.00 25.98 25.18
C PRO A 165 -43.09 25.03 24.40
N ALA A 166 -43.00 25.24 23.08
CA ALA A 166 -42.21 24.37 22.19
C ALA A 166 -40.75 24.23 22.63
N PHE A 167 -40.13 25.31 23.13
CA PHE A 167 -38.76 25.28 23.67
C PHE A 167 -38.59 24.24 24.80
N GLN A 168 -39.52 24.20 25.75
CA GLN A 168 -39.44 23.25 26.88
C GLN A 168 -39.58 21.81 26.39
N ILE A 169 -40.48 21.56 25.45
CA ILE A 169 -40.68 20.22 24.88
C ILE A 169 -39.45 19.77 24.10
N VAL A 170 -38.89 20.63 23.24
CA VAL A 170 -37.68 20.32 22.47
C VAL A 170 -36.50 20.06 23.42
N LEU A 171 -36.30 20.90 24.44
CA LEU A 171 -35.24 20.72 25.42
C LEU A 171 -35.37 19.40 26.20
N GLN A 172 -36.58 19.09 26.69
CA GLN A 172 -36.84 17.83 27.42
C GLN A 172 -36.66 16.61 26.51
N ALA A 173 -37.15 16.67 25.27
CA ALA A 173 -36.98 15.60 24.29
C ALA A 173 -35.51 15.37 23.95
N SER A 174 -34.73 16.45 23.80
CA SER A 174 -33.29 16.35 23.53
C SER A 174 -32.53 15.79 24.74
N LEU A 175 -32.91 16.19 25.97
CA LEU A 175 -32.30 15.69 27.21
C LEU A 175 -32.59 14.20 27.45
N GLU A 176 -33.74 13.70 27.02
CA GLU A 176 -34.15 12.30 27.17
C GLU A 176 -33.20 11.34 26.44
N VAL A 177 -32.73 11.69 25.24
CA VAL A 177 -31.90 10.79 24.41
C VAL A 177 -30.40 11.15 24.47
N ARG A 178 -30.05 12.26 25.15
CA ARG A 178 -28.68 12.79 25.19
C ARG A 178 -27.67 11.78 25.72
N SER A 179 -27.96 11.11 26.83
CA SER A 179 -27.02 10.15 27.42
C SER A 179 -26.72 9.02 26.44
N ALA A 180 -27.77 8.41 25.88
CA ALA A 180 -27.66 7.33 24.92
C ALA A 180 -26.82 7.73 23.69
N VAL A 181 -27.06 8.91 23.09
CA VAL A 181 -26.31 9.40 21.92
C VAL A 181 -24.84 9.66 22.25
N VAL A 182 -24.55 10.24 23.43
CA VAL A 182 -23.17 10.49 23.87
C VAL A 182 -22.42 9.17 24.11
N PHE A 183 -23.00 8.23 24.87
CA PHE A 183 -22.36 6.95 25.15
C PHE A 183 -22.20 6.11 23.87
N ALA A 184 -23.20 6.12 22.99
CA ALA A 184 -23.11 5.49 21.68
C ALA A 184 -21.94 6.05 20.84
N SER A 185 -21.82 7.38 20.76
CA SER A 185 -20.73 8.04 20.03
C SER A 185 -19.35 7.70 20.64
N LEU A 186 -19.25 7.65 21.98
CA LEU A 186 -18.01 7.28 22.67
C LEU A 186 -17.63 5.82 22.41
N ILE A 187 -18.60 4.90 22.38
CA ILE A 187 -18.37 3.49 22.05
C ILE A 187 -17.81 3.35 20.64
N VAL A 188 -18.35 4.10 19.69
CA VAL A 188 -17.88 4.12 18.30
C VAL A 188 -16.47 4.68 18.19
N CYS A 189 -16.15 5.74 18.94
CA CYS A 189 -14.78 6.25 19.02
C CYS A 189 -13.82 5.21 19.61
N LEU A 190 -14.26 4.49 20.66
CA LEU A 190 -13.47 3.48 21.33
C LEU A 190 -13.19 2.26 20.45
N VAL A 191 -14.14 1.90 19.59
CA VAL A 191 -14.02 0.85 18.58
C VAL A 191 -12.85 1.09 17.62
N PHE A 192 -12.59 2.35 17.25
CA PHE A 192 -11.45 2.70 16.39
C PHE A 192 -10.14 2.93 17.15
N LEU A 193 -10.16 2.96 18.49
CA LEU A 193 -8.96 3.15 19.31
C LEU A 193 -7.80 2.19 18.95
N PRO A 194 -8.03 0.87 18.72
CA PRO A 194 -6.96 -0.06 18.36
C PRO A 194 -6.18 0.34 17.11
N VAL A 195 -6.88 0.93 16.13
CA VAL A 195 -6.32 1.29 14.82
C VAL A 195 -5.23 2.37 14.96
N PHE A 196 -5.35 3.27 15.94
CA PHE A 196 -4.36 4.31 16.19
C PHE A 196 -2.98 3.76 16.58
N PHE A 197 -2.93 2.56 17.14
CA PHE A 197 -1.71 1.94 17.66
C PHE A 197 -1.15 0.84 16.74
N LEU A 198 -1.69 0.68 15.53
CA LEU A 198 -1.09 -0.21 14.53
C LEU A 198 0.33 0.26 14.16
N PRO A 199 1.34 -0.62 14.14
CA PRO A 199 2.70 -0.26 13.79
C PRO A 199 2.91 -0.15 12.27
N GLY A 200 4.09 0.37 11.89
CA GLY A 200 4.62 0.33 10.53
C GLY A 200 3.64 0.79 9.43
N LEU A 201 3.64 0.03 8.34
CA LEU A 201 2.86 0.31 7.14
C LEU A 201 1.35 0.30 7.40
N SER A 202 0.86 -0.68 8.18
CA SER A 202 -0.56 -0.75 8.59
C SER A 202 -1.04 0.54 9.25
N GLY A 203 -0.23 1.08 10.17
CA GLY A 203 -0.52 2.35 10.83
C GLY A 203 -0.59 3.52 9.85
N ALA A 204 0.33 3.57 8.88
CA ALA A 204 0.35 4.65 7.88
C ALA A 204 -0.93 4.70 7.03
N PHE A 205 -1.51 3.54 6.68
CA PHE A 205 -2.76 3.46 5.91
C PHE A 205 -4.02 3.72 6.75
N PHE A 206 -4.15 3.06 7.92
CA PHE A 206 -5.41 3.03 8.64
C PHE A 206 -5.56 4.13 9.71
N ARG A 207 -4.48 4.73 10.21
CA ARG A 207 -4.58 5.85 11.17
C ARG A 207 -5.29 7.08 10.57
N PRO A 208 -4.99 7.53 9.32
CA PRO A 208 -5.72 8.64 8.71
C PRO A 208 -7.21 8.35 8.54
N LEU A 209 -7.55 7.11 8.17
CA LEU A 209 -8.94 6.64 8.07
C LEU A 209 -9.64 6.74 9.43
N ALA A 210 -9.07 6.13 10.47
CA ALA A 210 -9.62 6.17 11.83
C ALA A 210 -9.75 7.60 12.38
N LEU A 211 -8.75 8.44 12.15
CA LEU A 211 -8.77 9.84 12.58
C LEU A 211 -9.92 10.61 11.93
N SER A 212 -10.07 10.51 10.61
CA SER A 212 -11.14 11.20 9.88
C SER A 212 -12.53 10.74 10.31
N TYR A 213 -12.70 9.43 10.53
CA TYR A 213 -13.93 8.84 11.03
C TYR A 213 -14.27 9.34 12.44
N VAL A 214 -13.34 9.21 13.40
CA VAL A 214 -13.56 9.66 14.79
C VAL A 214 -13.83 11.17 14.86
N LEU A 215 -13.12 11.98 14.07
CA LEU A 215 -13.39 13.42 13.99
C LEU A 215 -14.79 13.70 13.44
N ALA A 216 -15.25 12.94 12.44
CA ALA A 216 -16.59 13.07 11.89
C ALA A 216 -17.68 12.69 12.89
N ILE A 217 -17.50 11.62 13.67
CA ILE A 217 -18.44 11.23 14.74
C ILE A 217 -18.44 12.25 15.88
N MET A 218 -17.28 12.74 16.31
CA MET A 218 -17.22 13.77 17.35
C MET A 218 -17.84 15.10 16.88
N ALA A 219 -17.63 15.48 15.62
CA ALA A 219 -18.29 16.63 15.01
C ALA A 219 -19.81 16.40 14.89
N SER A 220 -20.25 15.18 14.53
CA SER A 220 -21.66 14.77 14.51
C SER A 220 -22.30 14.94 15.86
N LEU A 221 -21.66 14.44 16.92
CA LEU A 221 -22.16 14.58 18.28
C LEU A 221 -22.33 16.06 18.67
N LEU A 222 -21.36 16.92 18.35
CA LEU A 222 -21.47 18.36 18.62
C LEU A 222 -22.64 18.99 17.86
N VAL A 223 -22.81 18.66 16.58
CA VAL A 223 -23.91 19.14 15.74
C VAL A 223 -25.26 18.62 16.26
N ALA A 224 -25.34 17.35 16.63
CA ALA A 224 -26.52 16.70 17.19
C ALA A 224 -26.95 17.31 18.52
N LEU A 225 -26.00 17.74 19.37
CA LEU A 225 -26.32 18.35 20.67
C LEU A 225 -26.66 19.85 20.59
N THR A 226 -26.31 20.53 19.50
CA THR A 226 -26.43 21.99 19.39
C THR A 226 -27.31 22.44 18.24
N VAL A 227 -26.96 22.07 17.01
CA VAL A 227 -27.61 22.53 15.78
C VAL A 227 -28.93 21.79 15.55
N THR A 228 -28.97 20.47 15.78
CA THR A 228 -30.18 19.67 15.55
C THR A 228 -31.38 20.13 16.40
N PRO A 229 -31.25 20.38 17.71
CA PRO A 229 -32.35 20.90 18.52
C PRO A 229 -32.73 22.33 18.13
N ALA A 230 -31.76 23.17 17.75
CA ALA A 230 -32.01 24.55 17.33
C ALA A 230 -32.81 24.62 16.02
N LEU A 231 -32.44 23.81 15.02
CA LEU A 231 -33.20 23.68 13.77
C LEU A 231 -34.56 23.04 13.99
N SER A 232 -34.65 22.05 14.89
CA SER A 232 -35.92 21.42 15.26
C SER A 232 -36.89 22.42 15.90
N LEU A 233 -36.40 23.29 16.78
CA LEU A 233 -37.20 24.34 17.43
C LEU A 233 -37.72 25.38 16.43
N THR A 234 -36.97 25.71 15.39
CA THR A 234 -37.39 26.71 14.40
C THR A 234 -38.35 26.13 13.36
N LEU A 235 -38.14 24.87 12.94
CA LEU A 235 -38.88 24.29 11.81
C LEU A 235 -40.07 23.42 12.22
N LEU A 236 -40.06 22.74 13.36
CA LEU A 236 -41.08 21.72 13.70
C LEU A 236 -42.33 22.21 14.45
N PRO A 237 -42.34 23.27 15.28
CA PRO A 237 -43.53 23.62 16.09
C PRO A 237 -44.80 23.94 15.28
N GLN A 238 -44.64 24.42 14.04
CA GLN A 238 -45.74 24.76 13.14
C GLN A 238 -46.11 23.63 12.16
N ALA A 239 -45.55 22.43 12.33
CA ALA A 239 -45.83 21.32 11.42
C ALA A 239 -47.29 20.85 11.56
N PRO A 240 -48.02 20.65 10.44
CA PRO A 240 -49.43 20.25 10.47
C PRO A 240 -49.64 18.85 11.06
N MET A 241 -50.68 18.69 11.89
CA MET A 241 -51.00 17.46 12.64
C MET A 241 -51.32 16.22 11.78
N ARG A 242 -51.60 16.41 10.49
CA ARG A 242 -52.33 15.45 9.66
C ARG A 242 -51.42 14.81 8.62
N ARG A 243 -50.45 14.00 9.05
CA ARG A 243 -49.71 13.11 8.14
C ARG A 243 -49.66 11.68 8.63
N GLN A 244 -49.96 10.78 7.70
CA GLN A 244 -49.96 9.34 7.88
C GLN A 244 -48.53 8.85 8.09
N GLU A 245 -48.36 7.76 8.83
CA GLU A 245 -47.09 7.03 8.87
C GLU A 245 -46.61 6.77 7.44
N ALA A 246 -45.30 6.89 7.21
CA ALA A 246 -44.74 6.64 5.89
C ALA A 246 -45.19 5.26 5.37
N PRO A 247 -45.61 5.16 4.09
CA PRO A 247 -46.20 3.93 3.55
C PRO A 247 -45.24 2.74 3.69
N LEU A 248 -43.94 2.97 3.46
CA LEU A 248 -42.90 1.96 3.64
C LEU A 248 -42.81 1.50 5.10
N ALA A 249 -42.79 2.43 6.05
CA ALA A 249 -42.77 2.11 7.47
C ALA A 249 -44.00 1.30 7.90
N ARG A 250 -45.19 1.61 7.37
CA ARG A 250 -46.42 0.84 7.65
C ARG A 250 -46.34 -0.59 7.12
N ILE A 251 -45.84 -0.79 5.89
CA ILE A 251 -45.65 -2.13 5.31
C ILE A 251 -44.68 -2.94 6.16
N LEU A 252 -43.51 -2.37 6.49
CA LEU A 252 -42.49 -3.03 7.30
C LEU A 252 -43.00 -3.36 8.70
N LYS A 253 -43.72 -2.44 9.37
CA LYS A 253 -44.36 -2.70 10.67
C LYS A 253 -45.36 -3.84 10.60
N THR A 254 -46.13 -3.94 9.52
CA THR A 254 -47.12 -5.03 9.35
C THR A 254 -46.42 -6.38 9.22
N GLY A 255 -45.34 -6.45 8.42
CA GLY A 255 -44.50 -7.66 8.34
C GLY A 255 -43.85 -8.02 9.67
N TYR A 256 -43.23 -7.04 10.33
CA TYR A 256 -42.61 -7.22 11.65
C TYR A 256 -43.63 -7.73 12.69
N ARG A 257 -44.82 -7.13 12.74
CA ARG A 257 -45.90 -7.53 13.66
C ARG A 257 -46.43 -8.94 13.39
N SER A 258 -46.35 -9.43 12.15
CA SER A 258 -46.72 -10.80 11.81
C SER A 258 -45.66 -11.82 12.25
N LEU A 259 -44.38 -11.46 12.15
CA LEU A 259 -43.25 -12.35 12.48
C LEU A 259 -42.94 -12.39 13.98
N LEU A 260 -43.03 -11.25 14.67
CA LEU A 260 -42.62 -11.10 16.07
C LEU A 260 -43.31 -12.10 17.03
N PRO A 261 -44.65 -12.34 16.97
CA PRO A 261 -45.29 -13.29 17.87
C PRO A 261 -44.74 -14.71 17.74
N HIS A 262 -44.38 -15.13 16.52
CA HIS A 262 -43.83 -16.45 16.28
C HIS A 262 -42.45 -16.64 16.93
N LEU A 263 -41.61 -15.60 16.87
CA LEU A 263 -40.27 -15.60 17.47
C LEU A 263 -40.30 -15.48 19.00
N VAL A 264 -41.20 -14.63 19.53
CA VAL A 264 -41.33 -14.38 20.98
C VAL A 264 -42.00 -15.56 21.69
N ASN A 265 -42.98 -16.22 21.06
CA ASN A 265 -43.67 -17.37 21.66
C ASN A 265 -42.81 -18.65 21.68
N ARG A 266 -41.69 -18.69 20.93
CA ARG A 266 -40.79 -19.86 20.86
C ARG A 266 -39.31 -19.44 21.03
N PRO A 267 -38.92 -18.91 22.21
CA PRO A 267 -37.58 -18.36 22.42
C PRO A 267 -36.47 -19.40 22.23
N ARG A 268 -36.73 -20.67 22.58
CA ARG A 268 -35.76 -21.77 22.39
C ARG A 268 -35.39 -21.99 20.92
N TRP A 269 -36.35 -21.85 19.99
CA TRP A 269 -36.09 -21.98 18.56
C TRP A 269 -35.30 -20.80 18.02
N SER A 270 -35.62 -19.58 18.46
CA SER A 270 -34.89 -18.37 18.10
C SER A 270 -33.42 -18.46 18.55
N VAL A 271 -33.17 -18.91 19.78
CA VAL A 271 -31.81 -19.14 20.29
C VAL A 271 -31.10 -20.26 19.54
N ALA A 272 -31.79 -21.37 19.23
CA ALA A 272 -31.19 -22.47 18.46
C ALA A 272 -30.79 -22.03 17.04
N MET A 273 -31.61 -21.21 16.37
CA MET A 273 -31.27 -20.63 15.07
C MET A 273 -30.06 -19.69 15.16
N LEU A 274 -30.01 -18.86 16.22
CA LEU A 274 -28.90 -17.93 16.46
C LEU A 274 -27.58 -18.70 16.67
N ILE A 275 -27.60 -19.72 17.52
CA ILE A 275 -26.44 -20.58 17.78
C ILE A 275 -26.06 -21.35 16.51
N GLY A 276 -27.04 -21.90 15.78
CA GLY A 276 -26.79 -22.64 14.55
C GLY A 276 -26.11 -21.80 13.47
N THR A 277 -26.56 -20.55 13.27
CA THR A 277 -25.93 -19.61 12.31
C THR A 277 -24.54 -19.17 12.76
N LEU A 278 -24.33 -18.93 14.06
CA LEU A 278 -23.00 -18.62 14.60
C LEU A 278 -22.04 -19.81 14.44
N SER A 279 -22.46 -21.03 14.76
CA SER A 279 -21.67 -22.25 14.58
C SER A 279 -21.31 -22.47 13.11
N MET A 280 -22.27 -22.28 12.18
CA MET A 280 -22.02 -22.39 10.74
C MET A 280 -20.99 -21.35 10.28
N THR A 281 -21.07 -20.12 10.80
CA THR A 281 -20.11 -19.05 10.51
C THR A 281 -18.71 -19.41 11.01
N LEU A 282 -18.59 -19.90 12.26
CA LEU A 282 -17.32 -20.35 12.83
C LEU A 282 -16.69 -21.50 12.04
N MET A 283 -17.50 -22.44 11.54
CA MET A 283 -17.03 -23.54 10.69
C MET A 283 -16.60 -23.06 9.30
N ALA A 284 -17.10 -21.92 8.83
CA ALA A 284 -16.74 -21.34 7.54
C ALA A 284 -15.46 -20.49 7.60
N LEU A 285 -15.05 -20.00 8.78
CA LEU A 285 -13.85 -19.15 8.92
C LEU A 285 -12.57 -19.76 8.33
N PRO A 286 -12.25 -21.06 8.50
CA PRO A 286 -11.05 -21.67 7.92
C PRO A 286 -11.05 -21.72 6.39
N LEU A 287 -12.20 -21.49 5.74
CA LEU A 287 -12.31 -21.46 4.27
C LEU A 287 -11.93 -20.08 3.69
N LEU A 288 -11.77 -19.07 4.54
CA LEU A 288 -11.39 -17.72 4.11
C LEU A 288 -9.87 -17.64 3.92
N GLY A 289 -9.45 -17.06 2.80
CA GLY A 289 -8.05 -16.72 2.54
C GLY A 289 -7.57 -15.56 3.41
N GLU A 290 -6.26 -15.41 3.49
CA GLU A 290 -5.57 -14.42 4.31
C GLU A 290 -4.63 -13.55 3.43
N GLU A 291 -4.83 -12.22 3.40
CA GLU A 291 -3.94 -11.25 2.72
C GLU A 291 -3.63 -10.03 3.61
N PHE A 292 -2.47 -9.39 3.46
CA PHE A 292 -2.14 -8.21 4.28
C PHE A 292 -3.02 -7.00 3.92
N LEU A 293 -2.97 -6.58 2.65
CA LEU A 293 -3.79 -5.53 2.05
C LEU A 293 -4.47 -6.07 0.80
N PRO A 294 -5.66 -5.57 0.43
CA PRO A 294 -6.28 -5.94 -0.84
C PRO A 294 -5.44 -5.46 -2.02
N ASN A 295 -5.55 -6.15 -3.15
CA ASN A 295 -4.88 -5.73 -4.39
C ASN A 295 -5.49 -4.42 -4.92
N PHE A 296 -4.67 -3.38 -5.05
CA PHE A 296 -5.07 -2.14 -5.69
C PHE A 296 -5.11 -2.32 -7.22
N MET A 297 -6.18 -1.87 -7.86
CA MET A 297 -6.33 -1.91 -9.32
C MET A 297 -5.68 -0.68 -9.96
N GLU A 298 -4.37 -0.54 -9.78
CA GLU A 298 -3.59 0.49 -10.47
C GLU A 298 -3.45 0.16 -11.95
N ARG A 299 -3.36 1.19 -12.79
CA ARG A 299 -3.19 1.01 -14.24
C ARG A 299 -1.76 1.24 -14.72
N ASP A 300 -0.88 1.60 -13.79
CA ASP A 300 0.53 1.78 -14.04
C ASP A 300 1.27 0.59 -13.43
N PHE A 301 2.05 -0.09 -14.26
CA PHE A 301 2.79 -1.28 -13.89
C PHE A 301 4.28 -0.98 -13.90
N LEU A 302 4.95 -1.59 -12.94
CA LEU A 302 6.40 -1.64 -12.81
C LEU A 302 6.77 -3.12 -12.88
N MET A 303 7.64 -3.46 -13.83
CA MET A 303 8.12 -4.82 -14.06
C MET A 303 9.63 -4.82 -13.94
N HIS A 304 10.17 -5.67 -13.07
CA HIS A 304 11.60 -5.90 -13.04
C HIS A 304 12.02 -6.78 -14.21
N TRP A 305 13.14 -6.45 -14.82
CA TRP A 305 13.73 -7.18 -15.93
C TRP A 305 15.20 -7.42 -15.63
N VAL A 306 15.49 -8.54 -14.98
CA VAL A 306 16.79 -8.78 -14.34
C VAL A 306 17.50 -9.95 -14.98
N GLY A 307 18.58 -9.66 -15.70
CA GLY A 307 19.50 -10.64 -16.23
C GLY A 307 20.43 -11.22 -15.18
N LYS A 308 21.09 -12.33 -15.53
CA LYS A 308 22.13 -12.93 -14.68
C LYS A 308 23.24 -11.92 -14.42
N PRO A 309 23.83 -11.88 -13.20
CA PRO A 309 24.97 -11.02 -12.94
C PRO A 309 26.10 -11.24 -13.95
N GLY A 310 26.66 -10.15 -14.46
CA GLY A 310 27.63 -10.15 -15.57
C GLY A 310 27.02 -9.99 -16.97
N THR A 311 25.69 -9.91 -17.09
CA THR A 311 25.03 -9.53 -18.37
C THR A 311 25.43 -8.10 -18.76
N SER A 312 25.79 -7.88 -20.03
CA SER A 312 26.18 -6.57 -20.54
C SER A 312 24.98 -5.66 -20.76
N LEU A 313 25.22 -4.34 -20.73
CA LEU A 313 24.22 -3.32 -21.04
C LEU A 313 23.59 -3.54 -22.42
N GLU A 314 24.41 -3.85 -23.43
CA GLU A 314 23.98 -4.15 -24.80
C GLU A 314 23.02 -5.35 -24.87
N ALA A 315 23.30 -6.40 -24.07
CA ALA A 315 22.44 -7.58 -24.01
C ALA A 315 21.10 -7.25 -23.36
N MET A 316 21.11 -6.45 -22.28
CA MET A 316 19.88 -5.97 -21.64
C MET A 316 19.08 -5.09 -22.61
N GLN A 317 19.70 -4.10 -23.25
CA GLN A 317 19.06 -3.20 -24.21
C GLN A 317 18.36 -3.96 -25.34
N ARG A 318 19.01 -4.97 -25.93
CA ARG A 318 18.39 -5.83 -26.95
C ARG A 318 17.16 -6.58 -26.43
N SER A 319 17.21 -7.09 -25.21
CA SER A 319 16.07 -7.80 -24.61
C SER A 319 14.92 -6.85 -24.28
N THR A 320 15.23 -5.68 -23.72
CA THR A 320 14.28 -4.64 -23.35
C THR A 320 13.60 -4.03 -24.58
N LEU A 321 14.34 -3.84 -25.67
CA LEU A 321 13.79 -3.35 -26.94
C LEU A 321 12.73 -4.31 -27.51
N ARG A 322 13.01 -5.61 -27.42
CA ARG A 322 12.09 -6.64 -27.91
C ARG A 322 10.82 -6.70 -27.09
N VAL A 323 10.93 -6.77 -25.76
CA VAL A 323 9.75 -6.81 -24.88
C VAL A 323 8.95 -5.50 -24.96
N SER A 324 9.61 -4.36 -25.20
CA SER A 324 8.94 -3.08 -25.46
C SER A 324 7.97 -3.16 -26.65
N GLN A 325 8.42 -3.74 -27.77
CA GLN A 325 7.59 -3.92 -28.97
C GLN A 325 6.44 -4.89 -28.73
N GLU A 326 6.70 -6.00 -28.04
CA GLU A 326 5.69 -7.03 -27.75
C GLU A 326 4.61 -6.51 -26.77
N LEU A 327 5.01 -5.78 -25.71
CA LEU A 327 4.07 -5.18 -24.76
C LEU A 327 3.24 -4.07 -25.40
N ARG A 328 3.85 -3.21 -26.22
CA ARG A 328 3.10 -2.16 -26.95
C ARG A 328 2.12 -2.72 -27.98
N ALA A 329 2.34 -3.94 -28.47
CA ALA A 329 1.41 -4.60 -29.38
C ALA A 329 0.13 -5.08 -28.66
N ILE A 330 0.11 -5.13 -27.32
CA ILE A 330 -1.07 -5.51 -26.55
C ILE A 330 -2.09 -4.36 -26.58
N PRO A 331 -3.33 -4.59 -27.05
CA PRO A 331 -4.37 -3.56 -27.03
C PRO A 331 -4.61 -3.02 -25.62
N GLY A 332 -4.53 -1.71 -25.47
CA GLY A 332 -4.74 -1.01 -24.18
C GLY A 332 -3.45 -0.61 -23.46
N VAL A 333 -2.26 -1.03 -23.91
CA VAL A 333 -0.99 -0.48 -23.43
C VAL A 333 -0.73 0.86 -24.13
N ARG A 334 -0.72 1.96 -23.38
CA ARG A 334 -0.61 3.33 -23.94
C ARG A 334 0.82 3.70 -24.31
N ASN A 335 1.75 3.41 -23.40
CA ASN A 335 3.14 3.80 -23.49
C ASN A 335 4.04 2.72 -22.89
N PHE A 336 5.33 2.82 -23.20
CA PHE A 336 6.38 2.01 -22.60
C PHE A 336 7.58 2.91 -22.30
N GLY A 337 8.08 2.85 -21.08
CA GLY A 337 9.38 3.39 -20.70
C GLY A 337 10.21 2.31 -20.04
N SER A 338 11.52 2.38 -20.18
CA SER A 338 12.43 1.56 -19.40
C SER A 338 13.72 2.30 -19.16
N HIS A 339 14.25 2.16 -17.95
CA HIS A 339 15.64 2.46 -17.68
C HIS A 339 16.38 1.16 -17.35
N ILE A 340 17.60 1.05 -17.85
CA ILE A 340 18.50 -0.08 -17.73
C ILE A 340 19.69 0.40 -16.91
N GLY A 341 20.17 -0.38 -15.96
CA GLY A 341 21.20 0.06 -15.02
C GLY A 341 20.70 1.24 -14.19
N ARG A 342 21.54 2.24 -14.00
CA ARG A 342 21.23 3.40 -13.15
C ARG A 342 21.70 4.71 -13.76
N ALA A 343 21.09 5.80 -13.33
CA ALA A 343 21.62 7.16 -13.49
C ALA A 343 22.71 7.47 -12.43
N GLU A 344 23.42 8.59 -12.59
CA GLU A 344 24.41 9.05 -11.60
C GLU A 344 23.74 9.39 -10.26
N VAL A 345 22.55 9.99 -10.33
CA VAL A 345 21.66 10.25 -9.20
C VAL A 345 20.40 9.40 -9.40
N ALA A 346 20.47 8.14 -9.01
CA ALA A 346 19.35 7.20 -9.04
C ALA A 346 18.91 6.85 -7.61
N ASP A 347 17.63 6.58 -7.44
CA ASP A 347 17.03 6.00 -6.24
C ASP A 347 17.53 4.57 -5.99
N GLU A 348 17.76 3.81 -7.04
CA GLU A 348 18.20 2.41 -6.94
C GLU A 348 19.68 2.19 -7.24
N VAL A 349 20.32 1.35 -6.40
CA VAL A 349 21.73 0.94 -6.58
C VAL A 349 21.77 -0.39 -7.33
N VAL A 350 21.58 -0.32 -8.65
CA VAL A 350 21.51 -1.49 -9.52
C VAL A 350 22.65 -1.51 -10.56
N GLY A 351 22.94 -2.71 -11.08
CA GLY A 351 23.95 -2.94 -12.10
C GLY A 351 23.39 -2.94 -13.52
N PRO A 352 24.24 -2.99 -14.56
CA PRO A 352 23.82 -2.99 -15.96
C PRO A 352 22.98 -4.21 -16.38
N ASN A 353 22.91 -5.24 -15.54
CA ASN A 353 22.10 -6.45 -15.75
C ASN A 353 20.65 -6.30 -15.27
N PHE A 354 20.25 -5.11 -14.84
CA PHE A 354 18.92 -4.82 -14.33
C PHE A 354 18.26 -3.76 -15.22
N ALA A 355 16.96 -3.89 -15.42
CA ALA A 355 16.13 -2.84 -16.00
C ALA A 355 14.77 -2.84 -15.33
N GLU A 356 14.17 -1.66 -15.20
CA GLU A 356 12.76 -1.53 -14.86
C GLU A 356 11.98 -1.15 -16.09
N LEU A 357 10.82 -1.78 -16.26
CA LEU A 357 9.90 -1.53 -17.37
C LEU A 357 8.62 -0.92 -16.81
N TRP A 358 8.21 0.18 -17.44
CA TRP A 358 7.08 1.00 -17.05
C TRP A 358 6.05 0.97 -18.18
N ILE A 359 4.82 0.57 -17.85
CA ILE A 359 3.70 0.64 -18.79
C ILE A 359 2.46 1.22 -18.12
N SER A 360 1.67 1.94 -18.89
CA SER A 360 0.38 2.48 -18.44
C SER A 360 -0.77 1.94 -19.29
N LEU A 361 -1.82 1.44 -18.65
CA LEU A 361 -3.02 0.94 -19.32
C LEU A 361 -4.05 2.04 -19.59
N ASP A 362 -4.79 1.89 -20.69
CA ASP A 362 -5.97 2.71 -21.00
C ASP A 362 -7.05 2.52 -19.90
N PRO A 363 -7.67 3.59 -19.38
CA PRO A 363 -8.77 3.53 -18.40
C PRO A 363 -10.01 2.71 -18.82
N ASN A 364 -10.24 2.48 -20.10
CA ASN A 364 -11.45 1.84 -20.61
C ASN A 364 -11.25 0.37 -20.99
N ILE A 365 -10.01 -0.14 -20.95
CA ILE A 365 -9.73 -1.54 -21.29
C ILE A 365 -10.15 -2.50 -20.17
N GLU A 366 -10.46 -3.75 -20.54
CA GLU A 366 -10.70 -4.83 -19.59
C GLU A 366 -9.40 -5.19 -18.86
N TYR A 367 -9.35 -4.81 -17.57
CA TYR A 367 -8.16 -4.92 -16.74
C TYR A 367 -7.62 -6.36 -16.65
N ALA A 368 -8.45 -7.31 -16.20
CA ALA A 368 -8.01 -8.68 -15.90
C ALA A 368 -7.56 -9.47 -17.15
N ALA A 369 -8.16 -9.21 -18.31
CA ALA A 369 -7.75 -9.83 -19.57
C ALA A 369 -6.42 -9.24 -20.08
N THR A 370 -6.24 -7.93 -19.96
CA THR A 370 -5.01 -7.24 -20.41
C THR A 370 -3.81 -7.60 -19.55
N VAL A 371 -3.98 -7.63 -18.22
CA VAL A 371 -2.92 -8.03 -17.28
C VAL A 371 -2.48 -9.48 -17.53
N ARG A 372 -3.42 -10.39 -17.83
CA ARG A 372 -3.07 -11.77 -18.19
C ARG A 372 -2.19 -11.84 -19.45
N LYS A 373 -2.50 -11.06 -20.48
CA LYS A 373 -1.66 -10.99 -21.70
C LYS A 373 -0.27 -10.41 -21.43
N ILE A 374 -0.18 -9.38 -20.59
CA ILE A 374 1.11 -8.80 -20.18
C ILE A 374 1.93 -9.85 -19.45
N GLN A 375 1.30 -10.55 -18.50
CA GLN A 375 1.91 -11.63 -17.75
C GLN A 375 2.41 -12.72 -18.70
N GLU A 376 1.60 -13.17 -19.67
CA GLU A 376 2.01 -14.15 -20.70
C GLU A 376 3.22 -13.70 -21.54
N VAL A 377 3.29 -12.43 -21.95
CA VAL A 377 4.43 -11.88 -22.73
C VAL A 377 5.70 -11.86 -21.88
N VAL A 378 5.61 -11.30 -20.67
CA VAL A 378 6.71 -11.30 -19.70
C VAL A 378 7.10 -12.74 -19.36
N ASP A 379 6.12 -13.66 -19.37
CA ASP A 379 6.32 -15.07 -19.10
C ASP A 379 7.23 -15.79 -20.10
N GLY A 380 7.22 -15.31 -21.34
CA GLY A 380 7.92 -15.90 -22.47
C GLY A 380 9.45 -15.76 -22.47
N TYR A 381 10.05 -15.07 -21.50
CA TYR A 381 11.49 -14.78 -21.48
C TYR A 381 12.26 -15.64 -20.47
N PRO A 382 12.79 -16.81 -20.88
CA PRO A 382 13.53 -17.69 -19.99
C PRO A 382 14.90 -17.11 -19.62
N GLY A 383 15.35 -17.40 -18.39
CA GLY A 383 16.69 -17.04 -17.92
C GLY A 383 16.83 -15.61 -17.38
N LEU A 384 15.76 -14.82 -17.41
CA LEU A 384 15.63 -13.55 -16.70
C LEU A 384 14.75 -13.75 -15.47
N TYR A 385 15.07 -13.05 -14.38
CA TYR A 385 14.07 -12.81 -13.35
C TYR A 385 13.18 -11.67 -13.82
N ARG A 386 11.88 -11.89 -13.74
CA ARG A 386 10.88 -10.89 -14.08
C ARG A 386 9.65 -11.03 -13.23
N ASP A 387 8.97 -9.91 -13.01
CA ASP A 387 7.70 -9.85 -12.30
C ASP A 387 6.77 -8.84 -12.97
N VAL A 388 5.48 -8.94 -12.66
CA VAL A 388 4.47 -7.98 -13.08
C VAL A 388 3.77 -7.47 -11.84
N LEU A 389 4.18 -6.28 -11.41
CA LEU A 389 3.66 -5.63 -10.22
C LEU A 389 3.09 -4.26 -10.59
N THR A 390 2.20 -3.78 -9.73
CA THR A 390 1.81 -2.38 -9.73
C THR A 390 2.73 -1.60 -8.81
N TYR A 391 2.90 -0.30 -9.05
CA TYR A 391 3.86 0.51 -8.32
C TYR A 391 3.64 0.54 -6.81
N LEU A 392 2.40 0.77 -6.33
CA LEU A 392 2.17 0.78 -4.88
C LEU A 392 2.42 -0.61 -4.27
N ARG A 393 2.08 -1.68 -4.98
CA ARG A 393 2.31 -3.04 -4.49
C ARG A 393 3.80 -3.34 -4.38
N GLU A 394 4.57 -2.96 -5.38
CA GLU A 394 6.01 -3.13 -5.40
C GLU A 394 6.66 -2.31 -4.26
N ARG A 395 6.35 -1.02 -4.12
CA ARG A 395 6.87 -0.19 -3.02
C ARG A 395 6.46 -0.69 -1.63
N ILE A 396 5.24 -1.22 -1.49
CA ILE A 396 4.80 -1.85 -0.23
C ILE A 396 5.68 -3.05 0.11
N LYS A 397 5.95 -3.94 -0.84
CA LYS A 397 6.80 -5.12 -0.62
C LYS A 397 8.25 -4.73 -0.33
N GLU A 398 8.77 -3.75 -1.05
CA GLU A 398 10.13 -3.26 -0.88
C GLU A 398 10.31 -2.61 0.50
N VAL A 399 9.39 -1.77 0.95
CA VAL A 399 9.44 -1.17 2.30
C VAL A 399 9.38 -2.25 3.40
N LEU A 400 8.68 -3.36 3.17
CA LEU A 400 8.54 -4.45 4.15
C LEU A 400 9.73 -5.40 4.17
N THR A 401 10.44 -5.60 3.05
CA THR A 401 11.45 -6.67 2.93
C THR A 401 12.81 -6.22 2.39
N GLY A 402 12.89 -5.03 1.80
CA GLY A 402 14.00 -4.59 0.97
C GLY A 402 14.07 -5.30 -0.40
N THR A 403 12.99 -5.99 -0.80
CA THR A 403 12.85 -6.69 -2.09
C THR A 403 11.38 -6.68 -2.54
N SER A 404 11.10 -7.08 -3.78
CA SER A 404 9.73 -7.08 -4.34
C SER A 404 8.96 -8.40 -4.11
N ALA A 405 9.38 -9.22 -3.13
CA ALA A 405 8.78 -10.52 -2.83
C ALA A 405 7.80 -10.48 -1.64
N ALA A 406 6.74 -11.29 -1.69
CA ALA A 406 5.72 -11.34 -0.64
C ALA A 406 6.24 -12.02 0.66
N ILE A 407 7.11 -13.02 0.52
CA ILE A 407 7.76 -13.74 1.62
C ILE A 407 9.26 -13.76 1.38
N VAL A 408 10.03 -13.41 2.42
CA VAL A 408 11.49 -13.44 2.38
C VAL A 408 12.01 -14.21 3.59
N VAL A 409 12.78 -15.26 3.34
CA VAL A 409 13.59 -15.93 4.37
C VAL A 409 14.99 -15.35 4.28
N ARG A 410 15.30 -14.39 5.14
CA ARG A 410 16.61 -13.73 5.23
C ARG A 410 17.52 -14.54 6.15
N ILE A 411 18.71 -14.87 5.67
CA ILE A 411 19.70 -15.63 6.46
C ILE A 411 20.89 -14.70 6.72
N TYR A 412 21.22 -14.52 7.99
CA TYR A 412 22.37 -13.73 8.42
C TYR A 412 23.58 -14.62 8.74
N GLY A 413 24.78 -14.09 8.56
CA GLY A 413 26.01 -14.81 8.92
C GLY A 413 27.29 -14.15 8.42
N PRO A 414 28.46 -14.56 8.93
CA PRO A 414 29.74 -13.94 8.57
C PRO A 414 30.32 -14.41 7.23
N ASP A 415 30.15 -15.68 6.84
CA ASP A 415 30.77 -16.26 5.64
C ASP A 415 29.77 -16.35 4.46
N LEU A 416 30.17 -15.82 3.30
CA LEU A 416 29.31 -15.78 2.10
C LEU A 416 29.09 -17.16 1.47
N GLN A 417 30.06 -18.07 1.58
CA GLN A 417 29.90 -19.42 1.06
C GLN A 417 28.89 -20.20 1.91
N ILE A 418 29.03 -20.16 3.24
CA ILE A 418 28.07 -20.83 4.15
C ILE A 418 26.66 -20.24 3.98
N LEU A 419 26.54 -18.92 3.83
CA LEU A 419 25.26 -18.28 3.53
C LEU A 419 24.60 -18.85 2.27
N ARG A 420 25.35 -18.99 1.17
CA ARG A 420 24.83 -19.56 -0.09
C ARG A 420 24.43 -21.02 0.05
N GLU A 421 25.23 -21.82 0.77
CA GLU A 421 24.91 -23.22 1.03
C GLU A 421 23.61 -23.35 1.85
N LYS A 422 23.46 -22.56 2.92
CA LYS A 422 22.22 -22.53 3.73
C LYS A 422 21.02 -22.00 2.95
N ALA A 423 21.21 -20.98 2.12
CA ALA A 423 20.15 -20.46 1.26
C ALA A 423 19.66 -21.50 0.25
N GLN A 424 20.58 -22.30 -0.32
CA GLN A 424 20.18 -23.39 -1.21
C GLN A 424 19.50 -24.56 -0.48
N GLN A 425 19.92 -24.86 0.76
CA GLN A 425 19.21 -25.83 1.61
C GLN A 425 17.79 -25.37 1.93
N VAL A 426 17.61 -24.08 2.24
CA VAL A 426 16.28 -23.47 2.43
C VAL A 426 15.49 -23.55 1.12
N HIS A 427 16.04 -23.10 -0.01
CA HIS A 427 15.35 -23.18 -1.30
C HIS A 427 14.90 -24.62 -1.64
N ALA A 428 15.76 -25.60 -1.45
CA ALA A 428 15.43 -27.01 -1.69
C ALA A 428 14.31 -27.52 -0.78
N SER A 429 14.27 -27.10 0.49
CA SER A 429 13.19 -27.51 1.41
C SER A 429 11.84 -26.86 1.08
N LEU A 430 11.86 -25.68 0.47
CA LEU A 430 10.65 -24.93 0.12
C LEU A 430 10.09 -25.27 -1.27
N LYS A 431 10.89 -25.82 -2.18
CA LYS A 431 10.51 -26.05 -3.59
C LYS A 431 9.21 -26.85 -3.78
N ASP A 432 8.93 -27.80 -2.88
CA ASP A 432 7.77 -28.68 -2.95
C ASP A 432 6.58 -28.16 -2.11
N ILE A 433 6.54 -26.86 -1.77
CA ILE A 433 5.37 -26.24 -1.16
C ILE A 433 4.41 -25.83 -2.27
N ASP A 434 3.22 -26.43 -2.28
CA ASP A 434 2.15 -26.01 -3.18
C ASP A 434 1.82 -24.53 -2.97
N GLY A 435 1.63 -23.79 -4.06
CA GLY A 435 1.27 -22.38 -4.06
C GLY A 435 2.44 -21.39 -4.01
N LEU A 436 3.69 -21.88 -3.91
CA LEU A 436 4.86 -21.04 -4.13
C LEU A 436 5.11 -20.81 -5.62
N ILE A 437 5.32 -19.55 -5.99
CA ILE A 437 5.77 -19.12 -7.31
C ILE A 437 7.01 -18.23 -7.16
N ASP A 438 7.83 -18.17 -8.21
CA ASP A 438 9.05 -17.36 -8.26
C ASP A 438 10.03 -17.61 -7.09
N LEU A 439 10.00 -18.82 -6.51
CA LEU A 439 10.93 -19.22 -5.46
C LEU A 439 12.37 -19.13 -6.01
N LYS A 440 13.19 -18.30 -5.39
CA LYS A 440 14.58 -18.11 -5.80
C LYS A 440 15.48 -17.75 -4.62
N VAL A 441 16.75 -18.07 -4.78
CA VAL A 441 17.82 -17.55 -3.93
C VAL A 441 18.35 -16.27 -4.56
N GLU A 442 18.57 -15.24 -3.73
CA GLU A 442 19.25 -14.02 -4.16
C GLU A 442 20.58 -14.37 -4.85
N SER A 443 20.80 -13.77 -6.02
CA SER A 443 21.92 -14.14 -6.90
C SER A 443 23.23 -13.52 -6.43
N GLN A 444 23.78 -14.05 -5.33
CA GLN A 444 25.15 -13.78 -4.88
C GLN A 444 26.14 -14.73 -5.60
N VAL A 445 26.21 -14.60 -6.92
CA VAL A 445 27.06 -15.45 -7.76
C VAL A 445 28.46 -14.87 -7.89
N LEU A 446 29.40 -15.72 -8.27
CA LEU A 446 30.73 -15.25 -8.65
C LEU A 446 30.71 -14.83 -10.12
N VAL A 447 31.08 -13.60 -10.38
CA VAL A 447 31.25 -13.05 -11.74
C VAL A 447 32.73 -13.04 -12.13
N PRO A 448 33.06 -13.25 -13.41
CA PRO A 448 34.43 -13.17 -13.88
C PRO A 448 34.95 -11.74 -13.75
N HIS A 449 36.08 -11.58 -13.07
CA HIS A 449 36.75 -10.30 -12.89
C HIS A 449 38.21 -10.42 -13.35
N VAL A 450 38.70 -9.45 -14.13
CA VAL A 450 40.11 -9.40 -14.52
C VAL A 450 40.92 -8.89 -13.34
N GLN A 451 41.57 -9.79 -12.61
CA GLN A 451 42.43 -9.43 -11.48
C GLN A 451 43.85 -9.18 -11.95
N ILE A 452 44.41 -8.04 -11.55
CA ILE A 452 45.81 -7.66 -11.77
C ILE A 452 46.51 -7.72 -10.42
N ARG A 453 47.22 -8.82 -10.14
CA ARG A 453 47.95 -9.01 -8.89
C ARG A 453 49.42 -8.67 -9.09
N LEU A 454 49.85 -7.55 -8.53
CA LEU A 454 51.25 -7.11 -8.63
C LEU A 454 52.20 -8.10 -7.94
N ARG A 455 53.37 -8.30 -8.55
CA ARG A 455 54.51 -9.02 -7.98
C ARG A 455 55.46 -7.99 -7.37
N PRO A 456 55.35 -7.69 -6.07
CA PRO A 456 56.04 -6.55 -5.46
C PRO A 456 57.56 -6.66 -5.57
N ASP A 457 58.11 -7.87 -5.44
CA ASP A 457 59.56 -8.09 -5.52
C ASP A 457 60.13 -7.78 -6.92
N VAL A 458 59.41 -8.19 -7.97
CA VAL A 458 59.81 -7.94 -9.36
C VAL A 458 59.67 -6.45 -9.72
N ALA A 459 58.56 -5.84 -9.31
CA ALA A 459 58.33 -4.41 -9.51
C ALA A 459 59.39 -3.55 -8.79
N ALA A 460 59.77 -3.92 -7.57
CA ALA A 460 60.78 -3.21 -6.78
C ALA A 460 62.17 -3.25 -7.44
N ASN A 461 62.57 -4.39 -8.03
CA ASN A 461 63.84 -4.51 -8.76
C ASN A 461 63.92 -3.60 -10.00
N LEU A 462 62.76 -3.21 -10.55
CA LEU A 462 62.63 -2.30 -11.68
C LEU A 462 62.38 -0.84 -11.24
N GLY A 463 62.42 -0.56 -9.93
CA GLY A 463 62.17 0.76 -9.35
C GLY A 463 60.70 1.20 -9.39
N LEU A 464 59.76 0.28 -9.64
CA LEU A 464 58.33 0.57 -9.73
C LEU A 464 57.63 0.35 -8.38
N SER A 465 56.98 1.39 -7.87
CA SER A 465 56.10 1.24 -6.70
C SER A 465 54.72 0.68 -7.09
N PRO A 466 54.04 -0.07 -6.22
CA PRO A 466 52.67 -0.54 -6.47
C PRO A 466 51.69 0.60 -6.77
N GLY A 467 51.89 1.78 -6.18
CA GLY A 467 51.09 2.97 -6.42
C GLY A 467 51.23 3.50 -7.85
N GLN A 468 52.46 3.56 -8.37
CA GLN A 468 52.73 3.98 -9.75
C GLN A 468 52.09 3.02 -10.76
N VAL A 469 52.30 1.71 -10.58
CA VAL A 469 51.73 0.71 -11.49
C VAL A 469 50.20 0.77 -11.47
N ARG A 470 49.59 0.84 -10.28
CA ARG A 470 48.13 0.98 -10.16
C ARG A 470 47.61 2.24 -10.84
N SER A 471 48.29 3.38 -10.66
CA SER A 471 47.89 4.65 -11.27
C SER A 471 47.97 4.62 -12.79
N ALA A 472 49.06 4.06 -13.34
CA ALA A 472 49.25 3.92 -14.79
C ALA A 472 48.19 3.01 -15.42
N VAL A 473 47.95 1.84 -14.80
CA VAL A 473 46.93 0.89 -15.25
C VAL A 473 45.52 1.50 -15.13
N ALA A 474 45.21 2.18 -14.02
CA ALA A 474 43.92 2.83 -13.83
C ALA A 474 43.67 3.94 -14.86
N THR A 475 44.69 4.75 -15.16
CA THR A 475 44.61 5.80 -16.19
C THR A 475 44.22 5.23 -17.55
N LEU A 476 44.81 4.09 -17.94
CA LEU A 476 44.56 3.48 -19.23
C LEU A 476 43.24 2.69 -19.28
N LEU A 477 42.82 2.07 -18.18
CA LEU A 477 41.60 1.25 -18.12
C LEU A 477 40.34 2.03 -17.75
N GLN A 478 40.38 2.84 -16.68
CA GLN A 478 39.25 3.58 -16.14
C GLN A 478 39.14 5.00 -16.71
N GLY A 479 40.25 5.51 -17.26
CA GLY A 479 40.35 6.89 -17.70
C GLY A 479 40.82 7.80 -16.56
N PHE A 480 41.62 8.79 -16.91
CA PHE A 480 42.12 9.83 -16.01
C PHE A 480 41.59 11.18 -16.43
N LYS A 481 40.88 11.88 -15.55
CA LYS A 481 40.44 13.26 -15.77
C LYS A 481 41.67 14.18 -15.82
N ALA A 482 42.05 14.58 -17.03
CA ALA A 482 43.18 15.48 -17.26
C ALA A 482 42.81 16.95 -17.07
N GLY A 483 41.54 17.29 -17.27
CA GLY A 483 41.05 18.65 -17.07
C GLY A 483 39.60 18.82 -17.46
N GLU A 484 39.20 20.08 -17.60
CA GLU A 484 37.87 20.49 -18.04
C GLU A 484 38.04 21.57 -19.10
N VAL A 485 37.16 21.55 -20.10
CA VAL A 485 37.01 22.62 -21.08
C VAL A 485 35.66 23.27 -20.81
N TYR A 486 35.68 24.59 -20.67
CA TYR A 486 34.51 25.41 -20.48
C TYR A 486 34.13 25.99 -21.83
N GLN A 487 32.99 25.58 -22.35
CA GLN A 487 32.46 26.09 -23.60
C GLN A 487 31.02 26.53 -23.38
N ASP A 488 30.75 27.79 -23.70
CA ASP A 488 29.49 28.47 -23.39
C ASP A 488 29.14 28.41 -21.89
N GLN A 489 28.16 27.59 -21.51
CA GLN A 489 27.75 27.35 -20.11
C GLN A 489 27.85 25.88 -19.72
N GLU A 490 28.57 25.08 -20.50
CA GLU A 490 28.75 23.65 -20.31
C GLU A 490 30.20 23.32 -19.95
N ILE A 491 30.36 22.28 -19.12
CA ILE A 491 31.66 21.81 -18.66
C ILE A 491 31.91 20.44 -19.27
N TYR A 492 32.88 20.39 -20.19
CA TYR A 492 33.30 19.16 -20.84
C TYR A 492 34.52 18.58 -20.13
N THR A 493 34.42 17.35 -19.65
CA THR A 493 35.57 16.67 -19.03
C THR A 493 36.53 16.18 -20.10
N VAL A 494 37.80 16.59 -20.00
CA VAL A 494 38.88 16.04 -20.82
C VAL A 494 39.53 14.89 -20.06
N ALA A 495 39.42 13.69 -20.60
CA ALA A 495 40.01 12.49 -20.02
C ALA A 495 41.04 11.84 -20.94
N VAL A 496 42.13 11.35 -20.34
CA VAL A 496 43.07 10.44 -20.99
C VAL A 496 42.59 9.03 -20.75
N TRP A 497 42.41 8.26 -21.82
CA TRP A 497 41.90 6.90 -21.73
C TRP A 497 42.63 6.00 -22.72
N GLY A 498 42.81 4.72 -22.37
CA GLY A 498 43.43 3.74 -23.25
C GLY A 498 42.57 3.44 -24.48
N GLU A 499 43.24 3.00 -25.55
CA GLU A 499 42.55 2.54 -26.75
C GLU A 499 41.57 1.40 -26.45
N ALA A 500 40.50 1.30 -27.23
CA ALA A 500 39.40 0.37 -26.96
C ALA A 500 39.86 -1.11 -26.84
N HIS A 501 40.84 -1.52 -27.66
CA HIS A 501 41.34 -2.90 -27.67
C HIS A 501 42.00 -3.32 -26.34
N LEU A 502 42.59 -2.38 -25.59
CA LEU A 502 43.16 -2.65 -24.26
C LEU A 502 42.09 -3.04 -23.23
N ARG A 503 40.83 -2.66 -23.46
CA ARG A 503 39.72 -2.91 -22.53
C ARG A 503 38.92 -4.17 -22.86
N THR A 504 38.99 -4.63 -24.10
CA THR A 504 38.23 -5.79 -24.58
C THR A 504 39.07 -7.07 -24.63
N ASP A 505 40.39 -6.98 -24.51
CA ASP A 505 41.31 -8.12 -24.60
C ASP A 505 42.29 -8.20 -23.42
N VAL A 506 42.23 -9.30 -22.68
CA VAL A 506 43.13 -9.58 -21.56
C VAL A 506 44.58 -9.79 -22.02
N GLN A 507 44.81 -10.31 -23.24
CA GLN A 507 46.16 -10.44 -23.78
C GLN A 507 46.78 -9.07 -24.08
N ALA A 508 45.99 -8.12 -24.58
CA ALA A 508 46.46 -6.75 -24.76
C ALA A 508 46.90 -6.12 -23.43
N LEU A 509 46.19 -6.42 -22.32
CA LEU A 509 46.60 -5.98 -20.99
C LEU A 509 47.91 -6.60 -20.50
N ARG A 510 48.21 -7.85 -20.84
CA ARG A 510 49.49 -8.49 -20.48
C ARG A 510 50.68 -7.84 -21.16
N HIS A 511 50.49 -7.40 -22.40
CA HIS A 511 51.53 -6.74 -23.19
C HIS A 511 51.54 -5.22 -22.99
N LEU A 512 50.74 -4.68 -22.07
CA LEU A 512 50.66 -3.25 -21.83
C LEU A 512 52.03 -2.72 -21.36
N PRO A 513 52.71 -1.86 -22.13
CA PRO A 513 54.03 -1.37 -21.77
C PRO A 513 53.93 -0.33 -20.65
N LEU A 514 54.72 -0.49 -19.60
CA LEU A 514 54.86 0.45 -18.50
C LEU A 514 56.31 0.96 -18.44
N GLU A 515 56.46 2.27 -18.32
CA GLU A 515 57.77 2.90 -18.25
C GLU A 515 58.34 2.82 -16.82
N THR A 516 59.57 2.31 -16.70
CA THR A 516 60.33 2.32 -15.44
C THR A 516 60.96 3.70 -15.22
N PRO A 517 61.38 4.05 -13.99
CA PRO A 517 62.11 5.29 -13.74
C PRO A 517 63.40 5.43 -14.56
N GLY A 518 63.96 4.32 -15.06
CA GLY A 518 65.12 4.29 -15.96
C GLY A 518 64.78 4.44 -17.44
N GLY A 519 63.53 4.72 -17.82
CA GLY A 519 63.08 4.91 -19.20
C GLY A 519 62.92 3.61 -20.02
N THR A 520 62.97 2.45 -19.37
CA THR A 520 62.76 1.15 -20.04
C THR A 520 61.28 0.80 -20.01
N LEU A 521 60.74 0.31 -21.13
CA LEU A 521 59.37 -0.19 -21.19
C LEU A 521 59.33 -1.67 -20.79
N VAL A 522 58.51 -1.98 -19.80
CA VAL A 522 58.31 -3.35 -19.30
C VAL A 522 56.83 -3.72 -19.45
N PRO A 523 56.48 -4.86 -20.06
CA PRO A 523 55.11 -5.35 -20.12
C PRO A 523 54.50 -5.55 -18.72
N LEU A 524 53.23 -5.20 -18.55
CA LEU A 524 52.52 -5.41 -17.28
C LEU A 524 52.54 -6.87 -16.84
N GLY A 525 52.49 -7.83 -17.77
CA GLY A 525 52.58 -9.26 -17.49
C GLY A 525 53.89 -9.68 -16.81
N ASP A 526 54.99 -8.94 -17.01
CA ASP A 526 56.29 -9.27 -16.38
C ASP A 526 56.34 -8.85 -14.91
N ILE A 527 55.47 -7.94 -14.48
CA ILE A 527 55.43 -7.40 -13.11
C ILE A 527 54.11 -7.69 -12.37
N ALA A 528 53.11 -8.27 -13.04
CA ALA A 528 51.81 -8.60 -12.47
C ALA A 528 51.25 -9.91 -13.03
N ASP A 529 50.60 -10.69 -12.17
CA ASP A 529 49.79 -11.83 -12.59
C ASP A 529 48.41 -11.33 -13.02
N ILE A 530 48.08 -11.50 -14.30
CA ILE A 530 46.78 -11.11 -14.87
C ILE A 530 45.97 -12.36 -15.16
N ALA A 531 44.89 -12.56 -14.39
CA ALA A 531 44.01 -13.71 -14.51
C ALA A 531 42.54 -13.30 -14.38
N ILE A 532 41.66 -14.05 -15.04
CA ILE A 532 40.23 -13.94 -14.82
C ILE A 532 39.90 -14.77 -13.59
N MET A 533 39.44 -14.10 -12.53
CA MET A 533 39.14 -14.71 -11.25
C MET A 533 37.66 -14.52 -10.89
N PRO A 534 37.01 -15.53 -10.30
CA PRO A 534 35.63 -15.40 -9.85
C PRO A 534 35.55 -14.53 -8.59
N THR A 535 34.77 -13.45 -8.62
CA THR A 535 34.54 -12.56 -7.46
C THR A 535 33.05 -12.39 -7.17
N PRO A 536 32.60 -12.23 -5.92
CA PRO A 536 31.20 -11.94 -5.62
C PRO A 536 30.71 -10.71 -6.39
N ASN A 537 29.54 -10.81 -7.04
CA ASN A 537 28.91 -9.69 -7.73
C ASN A 537 28.43 -8.60 -6.77
N GLU A 538 27.93 -8.99 -5.59
CA GLU A 538 27.43 -8.09 -4.57
C GLU A 538 27.64 -8.66 -3.16
N ILE A 539 27.69 -7.77 -2.16
CA ILE A 539 27.73 -8.15 -0.74
C ILE A 539 26.72 -7.29 0.01
N LYS A 540 25.56 -7.85 0.31
CA LYS A 540 24.51 -7.15 1.06
C LYS A 540 24.69 -7.29 2.56
N ARG A 541 24.39 -6.22 3.27
CA ARG A 541 24.51 -6.13 4.72
C ARG A 541 23.32 -5.40 5.31
N GLU A 542 22.92 -5.82 6.50
CA GLU A 542 21.92 -5.17 7.32
C GLU A 542 22.39 -5.20 8.77
N ALA A 543 22.31 -4.05 9.44
CA ALA A 543 22.88 -3.85 10.78
C ALA A 543 24.35 -4.36 10.89
N ALA A 544 25.16 -4.11 9.85
CA ALA A 544 26.53 -4.57 9.67
C ALA A 544 26.74 -6.11 9.53
N SER A 545 25.70 -6.91 9.63
CA SER A 545 25.75 -8.35 9.37
C SER A 545 25.56 -8.62 7.88
N ARG A 546 26.32 -9.56 7.29
CA ARG A 546 26.08 -10.00 5.91
C ARG A 546 24.84 -10.86 5.89
N ARG A 547 24.09 -10.79 4.78
CA ARG A 547 22.86 -11.55 4.62
C ARG A 547 22.68 -12.05 3.20
N ILE A 548 21.84 -13.07 3.05
CA ILE A 548 21.34 -13.56 1.77
C ILE A 548 19.85 -13.86 1.92
N ASP A 549 19.08 -13.57 0.88
CA ASP A 549 17.63 -13.73 0.91
C ASP A 549 17.20 -14.94 0.05
N VAL A 550 16.27 -15.73 0.57
CA VAL A 550 15.47 -16.66 -0.24
C VAL A 550 14.07 -16.08 -0.34
N THR A 551 13.68 -15.71 -1.55
CA THR A 551 12.46 -14.95 -1.82
C THR A 551 11.44 -15.81 -2.52
N ALA A 552 10.16 -15.62 -2.21
CA ALA A 552 9.08 -16.28 -2.93
C ALA A 552 7.81 -15.43 -2.97
N ASN A 553 7.00 -15.64 -4.00
CA ASN A 553 5.64 -15.12 -4.11
C ASN A 553 4.64 -16.26 -3.93
N VAL A 554 3.38 -15.91 -3.66
CA VAL A 554 2.29 -16.88 -3.43
C VAL A 554 1.22 -16.72 -4.49
N ALA A 555 0.80 -17.83 -5.10
CA ALA A 555 -0.32 -17.88 -6.04
C ALA A 555 -1.12 -19.19 -5.87
N GLY A 556 -2.44 -19.12 -6.07
CA GLY A 556 -3.33 -20.28 -5.97
C GLY A 556 -3.62 -20.79 -4.54
N ARG A 557 -2.92 -20.28 -3.53
CA ARG A 557 -3.19 -20.49 -2.09
C ARG A 557 -3.11 -19.18 -1.33
N ASP A 558 -3.57 -19.15 -0.08
CA ASP A 558 -3.47 -17.97 0.77
C ASP A 558 -2.06 -17.77 1.35
N LEU A 559 -1.68 -16.51 1.54
CA LEU A 559 -0.37 -16.11 2.02
C LEU A 559 -0.06 -16.69 3.42
N GLY A 560 -1.06 -16.69 4.32
CA GLY A 560 -0.88 -17.11 5.70
C GLY A 560 -0.55 -18.59 5.84
N SER A 561 -1.27 -19.45 5.13
CA SER A 561 -1.05 -20.90 5.16
C SER A 561 0.29 -21.28 4.57
N VAL A 562 0.69 -20.67 3.44
CA VAL A 562 1.99 -20.90 2.82
C VAL A 562 3.12 -20.42 3.73
N ALA A 563 3.00 -19.25 4.36
CA ALA A 563 4.00 -18.74 5.28
C ALA A 563 4.19 -19.60 6.54
N ARG A 564 3.11 -20.12 7.13
CA ARG A 564 3.18 -21.07 8.26
C ARG A 564 3.90 -22.37 7.88
N GLU A 565 3.67 -22.86 6.66
CA GLU A 565 4.36 -24.04 6.14
C GLU A 565 5.86 -23.76 5.93
N ILE A 566 6.22 -22.61 5.34
CA ILE A 566 7.61 -22.16 5.21
C ILE A 566 8.29 -22.06 6.57
N GLU A 567 7.64 -21.43 7.56
CA GLU A 567 8.18 -21.28 8.92
C GLU A 567 8.45 -22.65 9.55
N SER A 568 7.53 -23.61 9.37
CA SER A 568 7.71 -24.98 9.86
C SER A 568 8.92 -25.67 9.20
N ARG A 569 9.07 -25.57 7.87
CA ARG A 569 10.19 -26.19 7.14
C ARG A 569 11.53 -25.54 7.47
N VAL A 570 11.58 -24.22 7.59
CA VAL A 570 12.81 -23.49 7.94
C VAL A 570 13.28 -23.83 9.36
N LYS A 571 12.36 -23.99 10.32
CA LYS A 571 12.70 -24.41 11.70
C LYS A 571 13.33 -25.81 11.79
N GLN A 572 13.15 -26.66 10.78
CA GLN A 572 13.76 -27.99 10.75
C GLN A 572 15.21 -27.98 10.24
N ILE A 573 15.66 -26.87 9.65
CA ILE A 573 17.04 -26.72 9.15
C ILE A 573 17.95 -26.31 10.30
N SER A 574 19.08 -27.00 10.46
CA SER A 574 20.11 -26.63 11.42
C SER A 574 20.96 -25.46 10.89
N PHE A 575 21.12 -24.43 11.72
CA PHE A 575 21.99 -23.29 11.43
C PHE A 575 23.22 -23.34 12.35
N ASP A 576 24.40 -23.09 11.77
CA ASP A 576 25.66 -23.08 12.51
C ASP A 576 25.73 -21.85 13.43
N ARG A 577 26.66 -21.87 14.40
CA ARG A 577 26.80 -20.74 15.34
C ARG A 577 27.12 -19.44 14.57
N GLY A 578 26.32 -18.41 14.82
CA GLY A 578 26.43 -17.12 14.14
C GLY A 578 25.57 -17.00 12.88
N TYR A 579 24.83 -18.05 12.52
CA TYR A 579 23.84 -18.02 11.45
C TYR A 579 22.43 -18.12 12.03
N HIS A 580 21.50 -17.35 11.48
CA HIS A 580 20.09 -17.44 11.85
C HIS A 580 19.20 -17.00 10.69
N PRO A 581 18.04 -17.65 10.51
CA PRO A 581 17.01 -17.19 9.59
C PRO A 581 16.05 -16.21 10.26
N GLU A 582 15.53 -15.29 9.47
CA GLU A 582 14.44 -14.40 9.81
C GLU A 582 13.41 -14.43 8.66
N ILE A 583 12.12 -14.47 9.01
CA ILE A 583 11.05 -14.45 8.01
C ILE A 583 10.47 -13.03 7.98
N LEU A 584 10.62 -12.39 6.83
CA LEU A 584 10.16 -11.05 6.54
C LEU A 584 9.04 -11.08 5.49
N GLY A 585 8.36 -9.95 5.33
CA GLY A 585 7.34 -9.75 4.29
C GLY A 585 5.95 -9.51 4.83
N GLU A 586 4.99 -9.62 3.92
CA GLU A 586 3.59 -9.29 4.17
C GLU A 586 3.02 -10.13 5.33
N TYR A 587 3.43 -11.39 5.45
CA TYR A 587 3.00 -12.28 6.54
C TYR A 587 3.50 -11.82 7.91
N ALA A 588 4.78 -11.48 8.05
CA ALA A 588 5.36 -11.03 9.32
C ALA A 588 4.69 -9.71 9.77
N ALA A 589 4.55 -8.76 8.84
CA ALA A 589 3.89 -7.48 9.11
C ALA A 589 2.40 -7.64 9.46
N ARG A 590 1.70 -8.58 8.80
CA ARG A 590 0.33 -8.97 9.14
C ARG A 590 0.25 -9.54 10.55
N GLN A 591 1.11 -10.49 10.91
CA GLN A 591 1.08 -11.16 12.21
C GLN A 591 1.31 -10.16 13.37
N GLU A 592 2.28 -9.26 13.21
CA GLU A 592 2.53 -8.20 14.19
C GLU A 592 1.31 -7.28 14.34
N SER A 593 0.75 -6.83 13.21
CA SER A 593 -0.42 -5.96 13.18
C SER A 593 -1.65 -6.63 13.80
N GLN A 594 -1.90 -7.90 13.48
CA GLN A 594 -3.04 -8.67 13.99
C GLN A 594 -2.95 -8.92 15.49
N ASN A 595 -1.80 -9.37 15.98
CA ASN A 595 -1.61 -9.61 17.42
C ASN A 595 -1.84 -8.32 18.22
N ARG A 596 -1.32 -7.19 17.72
CA ARG A 596 -1.54 -5.88 18.33
C ARG A 596 -3.00 -5.45 18.26
N LEU A 597 -3.65 -5.65 17.11
CA LEU A 597 -5.05 -5.30 16.90
C LEU A 597 -5.96 -6.11 17.82
N TYR A 598 -5.77 -7.43 17.96
CA TYR A 598 -6.57 -8.27 18.84
C TYR A 598 -6.39 -7.90 20.32
N ALA A 599 -5.15 -7.67 20.76
CA ALA A 599 -4.89 -7.24 22.13
C ALA A 599 -5.60 -5.92 22.46
N LEU A 600 -5.53 -4.94 21.56
CA LEU A 600 -6.15 -3.64 21.75
C LEU A 600 -7.67 -3.65 21.52
N ALA A 601 -8.18 -4.48 20.63
CA ALA A 601 -9.61 -4.70 20.44
C ALA A 601 -10.23 -5.34 21.69
N GLY A 602 -9.52 -6.27 22.34
CA GLY A 602 -9.92 -6.80 23.65
C GLY A 602 -10.01 -5.72 24.73
N LEU A 603 -9.01 -4.84 24.81
CA LEU A 603 -9.03 -3.69 25.72
C LEU A 603 -10.19 -2.71 25.41
N SER A 604 -10.43 -2.46 24.13
CA SER A 604 -11.52 -1.58 23.67
C SER A 604 -12.87 -2.19 24.00
N LEU A 605 -13.05 -3.50 23.81
CA LEU A 605 -14.26 -4.22 24.22
C LEU A 605 -14.51 -4.09 25.73
N ILE A 606 -13.48 -4.23 26.56
CA ILE A 606 -13.59 -3.99 28.01
C ILE A 606 -14.10 -2.56 28.27
N GLY A 607 -13.52 -1.56 27.62
CA GLY A 607 -13.98 -0.18 27.76
C GLY A 607 -15.42 0.04 27.27
N ILE A 608 -15.85 -0.63 26.20
CA ILE A 608 -17.24 -0.60 25.72
C ILE A 608 -18.17 -1.18 26.79
N LEU A 609 -17.82 -2.33 27.37
CA LEU A 609 -18.60 -2.95 28.45
C LEU A 609 -18.68 -2.05 29.69
N VAL A 610 -17.61 -1.32 30.00
CA VAL A 610 -17.62 -0.33 31.09
C VAL A 610 -18.56 0.83 30.77
N LEU A 611 -18.53 1.38 29.54
CA LEU A 611 -19.45 2.44 29.13
C LEU A 611 -20.91 1.97 29.16
N LEU A 612 -21.19 0.76 28.67
CA LEU A 612 -22.52 0.14 28.75
C LEU A 612 -22.96 -0.05 30.21
N HIS A 613 -22.03 -0.41 31.10
CA HIS A 613 -22.34 -0.56 32.52
C HIS A 613 -22.67 0.77 33.20
N VAL A 614 -21.94 1.83 32.85
CA VAL A 614 -22.19 3.19 33.34
C VAL A 614 -23.54 3.72 32.85
N ASP A 615 -23.91 3.45 31.60
CA ASP A 615 -25.18 3.92 31.02
C ASP A 615 -26.39 3.17 31.59
N PHE A 616 -26.36 1.82 31.61
CA PHE A 616 -27.50 1.02 32.06
C PHE A 616 -27.60 0.85 33.58
N GLY A 617 -26.49 0.99 34.31
CA GLY A 617 -26.42 0.69 35.75
C GLY A 617 -26.71 -0.78 36.11
N ASN A 618 -26.85 -1.67 35.12
CA ASN A 618 -27.29 -3.05 35.33
C ASN A 618 -26.46 -4.04 34.51
N VAL A 619 -25.69 -4.88 35.21
CA VAL A 619 -24.81 -5.89 34.62
C VAL A 619 -25.57 -6.88 33.71
N ARG A 620 -26.84 -7.19 34.00
CA ARG A 620 -27.62 -8.12 33.16
C ARG A 620 -27.89 -7.54 31.78
N LEU A 621 -28.18 -6.24 31.68
CA LEU A 621 -28.39 -5.56 30.41
C LEU A 621 -27.08 -5.48 29.62
N VAL A 622 -25.97 -5.19 30.30
CA VAL A 622 -24.63 -5.19 29.69
C VAL A 622 -24.28 -6.56 29.11
N ILE A 623 -24.47 -7.65 29.86
CA ILE A 623 -24.21 -9.02 29.37
C ILE A 623 -25.13 -9.35 28.20
N MET A 624 -26.40 -8.91 28.23
CA MET A 624 -27.33 -9.13 27.13
C MET A 624 -26.83 -8.47 25.83
N VAL A 625 -26.41 -7.20 25.88
CA VAL A 625 -25.82 -6.51 24.73
C VAL A 625 -24.49 -7.13 24.32
N ALA A 626 -23.63 -7.49 25.27
CA ALA A 626 -22.35 -8.13 24.98
C ALA A 626 -22.53 -9.44 24.21
N LEU A 627 -23.54 -10.23 24.56
CA LEU A 627 -23.87 -11.49 23.90
C LEU A 627 -24.43 -11.27 22.49
N THR A 628 -25.01 -10.11 22.14
CA THR A 628 -25.49 -9.87 20.77
C THR A 628 -24.36 -9.50 19.81
N LEU A 629 -23.22 -9.00 20.31
CA LEU A 629 -22.12 -8.52 19.48
C LEU A 629 -21.53 -9.58 18.51
N PRO A 630 -21.25 -10.83 18.91
CA PRO A 630 -20.72 -11.84 18.00
C PRO A 630 -21.67 -12.15 16.83
N PHE A 631 -22.99 -12.00 17.02
CA PHE A 631 -23.97 -12.26 15.98
C PHE A 631 -23.98 -11.17 14.90
N ALA A 632 -23.55 -9.95 15.22
CA ALA A 632 -23.38 -8.89 14.23
C ALA A 632 -22.26 -9.21 13.21
N LEU A 633 -21.28 -10.04 13.60
CA LEU A 633 -20.18 -10.43 12.73
C LEU A 633 -20.59 -11.42 11.63
N ILE A 634 -21.70 -12.15 11.81
CA ILE A 634 -22.18 -13.15 10.84
C ILE A 634 -22.38 -12.52 9.46
N GLY A 635 -23.05 -11.35 9.42
CA GLY A 635 -23.27 -10.62 8.17
C GLY A 635 -21.96 -10.17 7.51
N GLY A 636 -20.96 -9.79 8.30
CA GLY A 636 -19.64 -9.41 7.77
C GLY A 636 -18.89 -10.61 7.18
N VAL A 637 -18.97 -11.80 7.79
CA VAL A 637 -18.34 -13.02 7.23
C VAL A 637 -18.99 -13.39 5.89
N VAL A 638 -20.32 -13.32 5.81
CA VAL A 638 -21.05 -13.52 4.55
C VAL A 638 -20.63 -12.49 3.50
N ALA A 639 -20.46 -11.22 3.88
CA ALA A 639 -19.98 -10.18 2.97
C ALA A 639 -18.58 -10.49 2.43
N VAL A 640 -17.67 -10.99 3.27
CA VAL A 640 -16.31 -11.40 2.84
C VAL A 640 -16.38 -12.54 1.83
N PHE A 641 -17.25 -13.53 2.01
CA PHE A 641 -17.46 -14.59 1.01
C PHE A 641 -17.95 -14.04 -0.33
N MET A 642 -18.88 -13.07 -0.29
CA MET A 642 -19.39 -12.42 -1.50
C MET A 642 -18.34 -11.55 -2.20
N SER A 643 -17.35 -11.03 -1.48
CA SER A 643 -16.30 -10.16 -2.00
C SER A 643 -15.00 -10.89 -2.40
N GLY A 644 -15.02 -12.22 -2.52
CA GLY A 644 -13.89 -13.02 -2.98
C GLY A 644 -13.24 -13.92 -1.93
N GLY A 645 -13.77 -13.94 -0.70
CA GLY A 645 -13.38 -14.91 0.33
C GLY A 645 -12.03 -14.64 0.98
N VAL A 646 -11.54 -13.40 0.96
CA VAL A 646 -10.23 -13.04 1.53
C VAL A 646 -10.39 -12.07 2.70
N LEU A 647 -9.81 -12.44 3.84
CA LEU A 647 -9.72 -11.64 5.05
C LEU A 647 -8.46 -10.77 5.04
N SER A 648 -8.62 -9.47 4.83
CA SER A 648 -7.55 -8.46 4.89
C SER A 648 -7.55 -7.64 6.18
N LEU A 649 -6.51 -6.83 6.42
CA LEU A 649 -6.50 -5.90 7.56
C LEU A 649 -7.68 -4.91 7.47
N GLY A 650 -8.07 -4.49 6.26
CA GLY A 650 -9.26 -3.65 6.05
C GLY A 650 -10.57 -4.35 6.41
N SER A 651 -10.65 -5.66 6.16
CA SER A 651 -11.80 -6.47 6.57
C SER A 651 -11.91 -6.54 8.10
N LEU A 652 -10.77 -6.71 8.80
CA LEU A 652 -10.72 -6.69 10.26
C LEU A 652 -11.17 -5.34 10.84
N VAL A 653 -10.71 -4.22 10.28
CA VAL A 653 -11.18 -2.89 10.67
C VAL A 653 -12.69 -2.78 10.47
N GLY A 654 -13.23 -3.24 9.33
CA GLY A 654 -14.66 -3.27 9.05
C GLY A 654 -15.46 -4.10 10.07
N PHE A 655 -14.97 -5.27 10.48
CA PHE A 655 -15.60 -6.08 11.53
C PHE A 655 -15.67 -5.33 12.87
N VAL A 656 -14.58 -4.64 13.22
CA VAL A 656 -14.54 -3.83 14.44
C VAL A 656 -15.56 -2.70 14.35
N THR A 657 -15.67 -2.00 13.21
CA THR A 657 -16.72 -0.99 12.97
C THR A 657 -18.13 -1.55 13.12
N VAL A 658 -18.42 -2.73 12.55
CA VAL A 658 -19.74 -3.38 12.67
C VAL A 658 -20.07 -3.71 14.14
N LEU A 659 -19.09 -4.15 14.93
CA LEU A 659 -19.29 -4.38 16.37
C LEU A 659 -19.66 -3.08 17.10
N GLY A 660 -19.03 -1.96 16.74
CA GLY A 660 -19.36 -0.65 17.30
C GLY A 660 -20.78 -0.20 16.99
N ILE A 661 -21.18 -0.30 15.72
CA ILE A 661 -22.54 0.03 15.29
C ILE A 661 -23.56 -0.89 15.96
N ALA A 662 -23.26 -2.19 16.10
CA ALA A 662 -24.12 -3.14 16.79
C ALA A 662 -24.28 -2.81 18.29
N ALA A 663 -23.19 -2.44 18.97
CA ALA A 663 -23.23 -1.99 20.36
C ALA A 663 -24.07 -0.70 20.52
N ARG A 664 -23.88 0.28 19.62
CA ARG A 664 -24.68 1.51 19.56
C ARG A 664 -26.17 1.22 19.37
N ASN A 665 -26.53 0.36 18.43
CA ASN A 665 -27.91 -0.04 18.20
C ASN A 665 -28.51 -0.79 19.40
N GLY A 666 -27.69 -1.59 20.09
CA GLY A 666 -28.07 -2.25 21.33
C GLY A 666 -28.47 -1.27 22.43
N ILE A 667 -27.75 -0.16 22.58
CA ILE A 667 -28.10 0.91 23.54
C ILE A 667 -29.43 1.55 23.18
N MET A 668 -29.62 1.91 21.91
CA MET A 668 -30.84 2.59 21.47
C MET A 668 -32.11 1.73 21.59
N LEU A 669 -31.96 0.40 21.56
CA LEU A 669 -33.07 -0.55 21.65
C LEU A 669 -33.56 -0.76 23.08
N ILE A 670 -32.66 -0.67 24.07
CA ILE A 670 -32.92 -0.91 25.51
C ILE A 670 -33.36 0.40 26.15
#